data_AF-A0A2H3IS39-F1
#
_entry.id   AF-A0A2H3IS39-F1
#
_cell.length_a   1.000
_cell.length_b   1.000
_cell.length_c   1.000
_cell.angle_alpha   90.00
_cell.angle_beta   90.00
_cell.angle_gamma   90.00
#
_symmetry.space_group_name_H-M   'P 1'
#
loop_
_entity.id
_entity.type
_entity.pdbx_description
1 polymer ?
#
loop_
_entity_poly.entity_id
_entity_poly.type
_entity_poly.pdbx_seq_one_letter_code
_entity_poly.pdbx_strand_id
1 'polypeptide(L)'
;MTAPVPLTLGYGDLHPFAKVQLQDHESVRQLLRTLLDPLQPFFSPAKARVRVPGGTGVRFDQTAAEVEGICRPLWGLAFLLAGGGSYANTNSWIEGIKAGTDPESPEYWGNPRDNDQRMVEMCPLGVAFAIAPQFWQSLSEKEKGNVEQWLGNSINTKEMPNTNWLWFRVFANLGLKLNNGKYSEERLQQDIKHLEGFYRGGGWSNDGPEGIHQMDYYSSSFAIQFLQLIYAKLAGAEDPERAKEFKDRARLLALDLVHYFDDEGRAIPFGRSLIYRFGVVSFWGALAYADVELPAPLSWGMVKGIVLRHFRWWQSQPDIWSSSGTLTIGYSYPNMYMAESYNSPGSPYWACVAFICLAVPPSHPFWTSEETPLPKSLPKVKAIKQPKHIISSLGSHYFLLSSGQACGYPMKGTHAKYGAFAYSSAFGYSVSPGHFTLGQYALASQLGFSDDCGEFWKARRLSEYSALEEREGLPVLVSIWKPFPDVKVRTILIPPTEDTPNWHLRIHRIEAGRDVMTADGSFAIANTRALDGRHLDPYDAKISEGTFPRYLNNYAARTQDGYSSGSQGAFAVSKGAVGIRALEQNSQRSATLVEADANSNVMESRTVIPTLEHTIPKGQTVSYMSAIYAKPAGSAVSKTEYLSGWDSPPEVPKWVFTEIAN
;
A
#
# COMPACT_ATOMS: atom_id res chain seq x y z
N MET A 1 -29.99 29.71 2.73
CA MET A 1 -29.70 28.27 2.85
C MET A 1 -29.12 28.05 4.23
N THR A 2 -29.72 27.18 5.05
CA THR A 2 -29.15 26.79 6.34
C THR A 2 -27.79 26.13 6.10
N ALA A 3 -26.79 26.48 6.90
CA ALA A 3 -25.50 25.81 6.83
C ALA A 3 -25.72 24.30 7.04
N PRO A 4 -25.13 23.42 6.21
CA PRO A 4 -25.32 21.99 6.38
C PRO A 4 -24.82 21.57 7.76
N VAL A 5 -25.59 20.71 8.41
CA VAL A 5 -25.27 20.18 9.73
C VAL A 5 -24.01 19.32 9.58
N PRO A 6 -22.91 19.63 10.29
CA PRO A 6 -21.70 18.81 10.26
C PRO A 6 -22.01 17.36 10.63
N LEU A 7 -21.44 16.40 9.87
CA LEU A 7 -21.54 14.99 10.22
C LEU A 7 -20.83 14.73 11.55
N THR A 8 -21.51 14.03 12.46
CA THR A 8 -20.93 13.52 13.70
C THR A 8 -21.33 12.05 13.84
N LEU A 9 -20.34 11.16 13.86
CA LEU A 9 -20.53 9.72 14.05
C LEU A 9 -20.51 9.40 15.55
N GLY A 10 -21.62 8.87 16.07
CA GLY A 10 -21.73 8.29 17.40
C GLY A 10 -21.35 6.81 17.46
N TYR A 11 -21.53 6.20 18.64
CA TYR A 11 -21.07 4.84 18.96
C TYR A 11 -21.52 3.74 17.98
N GLY A 12 -22.76 3.82 17.49
CA GLY A 12 -23.33 2.83 16.56
C GLY A 12 -23.51 3.35 15.14
N ASP A 13 -23.05 4.56 14.84
CA ASP A 13 -23.30 5.18 13.54
C ASP A 13 -22.35 4.62 12.49
N LEU A 14 -22.93 4.05 11.43
CA LEU A 14 -22.19 3.75 10.22
C LEU A 14 -21.97 5.03 9.40
N HIS A 15 -20.73 5.27 8.98
CA HIS A 15 -20.41 6.34 8.04
C HIS A 15 -21.24 6.19 6.75
N PRO A 16 -21.76 7.28 6.14
CA PRO A 16 -22.54 7.20 4.91
C PRO A 16 -21.85 6.42 3.78
N PHE A 17 -20.53 6.45 3.69
CA PHE A 17 -19.74 5.65 2.74
C PHE A 17 -20.06 4.15 2.82
N ALA A 18 -20.21 3.60 4.04
CA ALA A 18 -20.51 2.18 4.25
C ALA A 18 -21.97 1.81 3.89
N LYS A 19 -22.86 2.79 3.76
CA LYS A 19 -24.29 2.57 3.47
C LYS A 19 -24.62 2.54 1.97
N VAL A 20 -23.69 3.00 1.12
CA VAL A 20 -23.90 3.04 -0.34
C VAL A 20 -23.90 1.62 -0.92
N GLN A 21 -24.95 1.25 -1.64
CA GLN A 21 -25.03 -0.05 -2.32
C GLN A 21 -24.27 0.03 -3.66
N LEU A 22 -23.01 -0.42 -3.66
CA LEU A 22 -22.13 -0.31 -4.84
C LEU A 22 -22.43 -1.35 -5.90
N GLN A 23 -22.89 -0.91 -7.07
CA GLN A 23 -23.28 -1.76 -8.19
C GLN A 23 -22.96 -1.15 -9.56
N ASP A 24 -23.05 0.18 -9.68
CA ASP A 24 -22.99 0.88 -10.95
C ASP A 24 -22.31 2.26 -10.84
N HIS A 25 -22.30 2.98 -11.96
CA HIS A 25 -21.72 4.31 -12.06
C HIS A 25 -22.32 5.33 -11.08
N GLU A 26 -23.65 5.34 -10.87
CA GLU A 26 -24.27 6.32 -9.97
C GLU A 26 -23.98 5.99 -8.50
N SER A 27 -23.93 4.72 -8.13
CA SER A 27 -23.51 4.32 -6.79
C SER A 27 -22.07 4.76 -6.46
N VAL A 28 -21.15 4.75 -7.42
CA VAL A 28 -19.78 5.26 -7.23
C VAL A 28 -19.76 6.80 -7.11
N ARG A 29 -20.63 7.52 -7.82
CA ARG A 29 -20.81 8.98 -7.64
C ARG A 29 -21.32 9.31 -6.25
N GLN A 30 -22.31 8.55 -5.77
CA GLN A 30 -22.80 8.68 -4.40
C GLN A 30 -21.70 8.41 -3.38
N LEU A 31 -20.91 7.35 -3.59
CA LEU A 31 -19.77 7.00 -2.72
C LEU A 31 -18.78 8.17 -2.61
N LEU A 32 -18.40 8.80 -3.72
CA LEU A 32 -17.53 9.97 -3.70
C LEU A 32 -18.13 11.14 -2.90
N ARG A 33 -19.43 11.43 -3.06
CA ARG A 33 -20.10 12.51 -2.30
C ARG A 33 -19.95 12.30 -0.79
N THR A 34 -20.09 11.06 -0.32
CA THR A 34 -19.89 10.74 1.11
C THR A 34 -18.48 11.00 1.64
N LEU A 35 -17.47 11.09 0.77
CA LEU A 35 -16.11 11.51 1.14
C LEU A 35 -15.95 13.03 1.13
N LEU A 36 -16.64 13.74 0.25
CA LEU A 36 -16.49 15.19 0.07
C LEU A 36 -17.36 15.98 1.05
N ASP A 37 -18.56 15.50 1.37
CA ASP A 37 -19.51 16.20 2.25
C ASP A 37 -18.92 16.49 3.65
N PRO A 38 -18.22 15.54 4.32
CA PRO A 38 -17.64 15.78 5.65
C PRO A 38 -16.57 16.88 5.69
N LEU A 39 -16.00 17.29 4.55
CA LEU A 39 -15.01 18.36 4.51
C LEU A 39 -15.60 19.76 4.63
N GLN A 40 -16.88 19.93 4.31
CA GLN A 40 -17.51 21.24 4.19
C GLN A 40 -17.37 22.15 5.42
N PRO A 41 -17.54 21.65 6.66
CA PRO A 41 -17.38 22.48 7.86
C PRO A 41 -15.95 22.97 8.11
N PHE A 42 -14.96 22.37 7.44
CA PHE A 42 -13.54 22.59 7.66
C PHE A 42 -12.89 23.52 6.64
N PHE A 43 -13.67 24.06 5.70
CA PHE A 43 -13.23 25.12 4.81
C PHE A 43 -12.93 26.41 5.60
N SER A 44 -11.82 27.06 5.28
CA SER A 44 -11.49 28.38 5.77
C SER A 44 -12.52 29.44 5.35
N PRO A 45 -12.55 30.63 5.99
CA PRO A 45 -13.48 31.70 5.63
C PRO A 45 -13.50 32.05 4.14
N ALA A 46 -12.34 32.24 3.50
CA ALA A 46 -12.25 32.51 2.05
C ALA A 46 -12.20 31.24 1.19
N LYS A 47 -12.45 30.07 1.79
CA LYS A 47 -12.46 28.74 1.14
C LYS A 47 -11.13 28.28 0.56
N ALA A 48 -10.05 29.04 0.71
CA ALA A 48 -8.75 28.70 0.15
C ALA A 48 -8.15 27.44 0.76
N ARG A 49 -8.55 27.04 1.97
CA ARG A 49 -7.92 25.98 2.74
C ARG A 49 -8.96 25.06 3.36
N VAL A 50 -8.62 23.80 3.56
CA VAL A 50 -9.44 22.85 4.33
C VAL A 50 -8.60 22.28 5.46
N ARG A 51 -8.95 22.63 6.70
CA ARG A 51 -8.29 22.10 7.89
C ARG A 51 -8.91 20.77 8.28
N VAL A 52 -8.48 19.70 7.62
CA VAL A 52 -8.94 18.35 7.96
C VAL A 52 -8.61 18.06 9.44
N PRO A 53 -9.58 17.58 10.24
CA PRO A 53 -9.36 17.30 11.66
C PRO A 53 -8.28 16.25 11.91
N GLY A 54 -7.46 16.48 12.95
CA GLY A 54 -6.34 15.63 13.34
C GLY A 54 -5.16 16.52 13.74
N GLY A 55 -4.89 16.68 15.03
CA GLY A 55 -3.85 17.61 15.53
C GLY A 55 -2.40 17.11 15.34
N THR A 56 -2.06 16.52 14.19
CA THR A 56 -0.75 15.90 13.92
C THR A 56 0.13 16.80 13.05
N GLY A 57 1.45 16.78 13.28
CA GLY A 57 2.42 17.55 12.51
C GLY A 57 3.08 16.79 11.36
N VAL A 58 3.69 17.54 10.44
CA VAL A 58 4.44 17.06 9.27
C VAL A 58 5.69 17.91 9.05
N ARG A 59 6.58 17.48 8.14
CA ARG A 59 7.84 18.18 7.84
C ARG A 59 7.71 19.53 7.12
N PHE A 60 6.50 19.93 6.72
CA PHE A 60 6.20 21.18 6.01
C PHE A 60 5.18 22.00 6.80
N ASP A 61 4.95 23.25 6.40
CA ASP A 61 4.11 24.18 7.16
C ASP A 61 2.61 23.82 7.13
N GLN A 62 1.88 24.34 8.11
CA GLN A 62 0.44 24.10 8.27
C GLN A 62 -0.38 24.55 7.05
N THR A 63 0.02 25.62 6.36
CA THR A 63 -0.71 26.08 5.17
C THR A 63 -0.61 25.04 4.06
N ALA A 64 0.56 24.48 3.78
CA ALA A 64 0.69 23.37 2.82
C ALA A 64 -0.16 22.15 3.20
N ALA A 65 -0.24 21.80 4.50
CA ALA A 65 -1.12 20.72 4.97
C ALA A 65 -2.60 21.00 4.70
N GLU A 66 -3.05 22.24 4.89
CA GLU A 66 -4.44 22.63 4.60
C GLU A 66 -4.74 22.79 3.09
N VAL A 67 -3.71 23.02 2.27
CA VAL A 67 -3.81 22.97 0.80
C VAL A 67 -4.05 21.54 0.31
N GLU A 68 -3.44 20.53 0.96
CA GLU A 68 -3.77 19.11 0.67
C GLU A 68 -5.27 18.85 0.81
N GLY A 69 -5.92 19.47 1.81
CA GLY A 69 -7.35 19.35 2.06
C GLY A 69 -8.24 19.94 0.96
N ILE A 70 -7.70 20.79 0.08
CA ILE A 70 -8.38 21.27 -1.13
C ILE A 70 -7.99 20.41 -2.34
N CYS A 71 -6.69 20.26 -2.56
CA CYS A 71 -6.12 19.67 -3.76
C CYS A 71 -6.30 18.15 -3.87
N ARG A 72 -6.24 17.41 -2.76
CA ARG A 72 -6.38 15.94 -2.83
C ARG A 72 -7.83 15.50 -3.09
N PRO A 73 -8.85 16.07 -2.42
CA PRO A 73 -10.25 15.84 -2.79
C PRO A 73 -10.60 16.30 -4.21
N LEU A 74 -9.88 17.31 -4.73
CA LEU A 74 -10.09 17.85 -6.07
C LEU A 74 -9.89 16.80 -7.16
N TRP A 75 -9.05 15.78 -6.96
CA TRP A 75 -8.96 14.61 -7.86
C TRP A 75 -10.34 14.01 -8.13
N GLY A 76 -11.04 13.61 -7.07
CA GLY A 76 -12.34 12.95 -7.17
C GLY A 76 -13.40 13.90 -7.73
N LEU A 77 -13.41 15.15 -7.26
CA LEU A 77 -14.35 16.17 -7.76
C LEU A 77 -14.16 16.43 -9.26
N ALA A 78 -12.92 16.57 -9.73
CA ALA A 78 -12.64 16.77 -11.15
C ALA A 78 -13.08 15.57 -11.99
N PHE A 79 -12.85 14.33 -11.54
CA PHE A 79 -13.31 13.13 -12.25
C PHE A 79 -14.84 13.04 -12.33
N LEU A 80 -15.53 13.36 -11.24
CA LEU A 80 -16.99 13.41 -11.22
C LEU A 80 -17.54 14.41 -12.25
N LEU A 81 -16.96 15.61 -12.31
CA LEU A 81 -17.40 16.67 -13.22
C LEU A 81 -17.06 16.34 -14.68
N ALA A 82 -15.87 15.81 -14.94
CA ALA A 82 -15.47 15.35 -16.28
C ALA A 82 -16.40 14.26 -16.83
N GLY A 83 -16.93 13.39 -15.97
CA GLY A 83 -17.94 12.38 -16.30
C GLY A 83 -19.38 12.89 -16.41
N GLY A 84 -19.60 14.21 -16.45
CA GLY A 84 -20.93 14.83 -16.51
C GLY A 84 -21.74 14.74 -15.21
N GLY A 85 -21.09 14.45 -14.08
CA GLY A 85 -21.70 14.52 -12.76
C GLY A 85 -21.73 15.95 -12.22
N SER A 86 -22.38 16.13 -11.06
CA SER A 86 -22.43 17.41 -10.35
C SER A 86 -22.26 17.22 -8.85
N TYR A 87 -21.74 18.26 -8.21
CA TYR A 87 -21.57 18.34 -6.76
C TYR A 87 -22.00 19.72 -6.27
N ALA A 88 -22.87 19.75 -5.26
CA ALA A 88 -23.52 21.00 -4.84
C ALA A 88 -22.51 22.06 -4.35
N ASN A 89 -21.40 21.63 -3.75
CA ASN A 89 -20.41 22.53 -3.18
C ASN A 89 -19.21 22.83 -4.11
N THR A 90 -19.31 22.55 -5.42
CA THR A 90 -18.22 22.83 -6.38
C THR A 90 -17.74 24.28 -6.33
N ASN A 91 -18.65 25.24 -6.13
CA ASN A 91 -18.28 26.66 -6.04
C ASN A 91 -17.31 26.96 -4.89
N SER A 92 -17.34 26.22 -3.76
CA SER A 92 -16.36 26.43 -2.69
C SER A 92 -14.92 26.10 -3.13
N TRP A 93 -14.74 25.11 -4.01
CA TRP A 93 -13.42 24.83 -4.59
C TRP A 93 -12.98 25.91 -5.57
N ILE A 94 -13.90 26.44 -6.39
CA ILE A 94 -13.60 27.54 -7.32
C ILE A 94 -13.15 28.79 -6.54
N GLU A 95 -13.93 29.20 -5.53
CA GLU A 95 -13.58 30.33 -4.67
C GLU A 95 -12.28 30.08 -3.89
N GLY A 96 -12.05 28.84 -3.45
CA GLY A 96 -10.82 28.45 -2.80
C GLY A 96 -9.59 28.57 -3.70
N ILE A 97 -9.67 28.18 -4.98
CA ILE A 97 -8.58 28.32 -5.95
C ILE A 97 -8.28 29.80 -6.21
N LYS A 98 -9.33 30.62 -6.37
CA LYS A 98 -9.18 32.08 -6.56
C LYS A 98 -8.46 32.72 -5.36
N ALA A 99 -8.98 32.51 -4.15
CA ALA A 99 -8.42 33.08 -2.93
C ALA A 99 -7.05 32.48 -2.57
N GLY A 100 -6.79 31.21 -2.90
CA GLY A 100 -5.55 30.52 -2.59
C GLY A 100 -4.38 30.89 -3.50
N THR A 101 -4.67 31.28 -4.75
CA THR A 101 -3.65 31.71 -5.72
C THR A 101 -3.45 33.22 -5.77
N ASP A 102 -4.35 34.01 -5.17
CA ASP A 102 -4.24 35.47 -5.10
C ASP A 102 -3.21 35.92 -4.04
N PRO A 103 -2.08 36.56 -4.42
CA PRO A 103 -1.09 37.05 -3.48
C PRO A 103 -1.60 38.17 -2.55
N GLU A 104 -2.71 38.83 -2.88
CA GLU A 104 -3.34 39.86 -2.04
C GLU A 104 -4.33 39.26 -1.02
N SER A 105 -4.67 37.98 -1.16
CA SER A 105 -5.59 37.29 -0.24
C SER A 105 -4.91 37.00 1.10
N PRO A 106 -5.62 37.19 2.24
CA PRO A 106 -5.11 36.78 3.56
C PRO A 106 -4.98 35.26 3.71
N GLU A 107 -5.56 34.48 2.79
CA GLU A 107 -5.47 33.02 2.75
C GLU A 107 -4.63 32.51 1.56
N TYR A 108 -3.79 33.38 0.97
CA TYR A 108 -2.83 32.99 -0.05
C TYR A 108 -2.03 31.77 0.37
N TRP A 109 -1.89 30.80 -0.52
CA TRP A 109 -1.19 29.55 -0.22
C TRP A 109 0.29 29.75 0.02
N GLY A 110 0.88 30.84 -0.47
CA GLY A 110 2.32 31.04 -0.47
C GLY A 110 2.97 30.48 -1.73
N ASN A 111 4.11 31.06 -2.10
CA ASN A 111 4.93 30.57 -3.20
C ASN A 111 5.68 29.28 -2.80
N PRO A 112 5.80 28.29 -3.69
CA PRO A 112 6.62 27.12 -3.41
C PRO A 112 8.11 27.50 -3.31
N ARG A 113 8.82 26.73 -2.49
CA ARG A 113 10.29 26.70 -2.44
C ARG A 113 10.80 25.45 -3.14
N ASP A 114 12.12 25.30 -3.20
CA ASP A 114 12.72 24.07 -3.69
C ASP A 114 12.29 22.88 -2.82
N ASN A 115 11.86 21.79 -3.46
CA ASN A 115 11.38 20.57 -2.78
C ASN A 115 10.19 20.80 -1.82
N ASP A 116 9.30 21.75 -2.13
CA ASP A 116 8.15 22.13 -1.29
C ASP A 116 6.91 21.27 -1.54
N GLN A 117 6.16 20.96 -0.48
CA GLN A 117 4.94 20.14 -0.58
C GLN A 117 3.90 20.74 -1.53
N ARG A 118 3.80 22.07 -1.66
CA ARG A 118 2.87 22.72 -2.59
C ARG A 118 3.06 22.26 -4.03
N MET A 119 4.28 21.88 -4.42
CA MET A 119 4.58 21.38 -5.77
C MET A 119 3.90 20.04 -6.05
N VAL A 120 3.63 19.24 -5.01
CA VAL A 120 2.84 18.00 -5.13
C VAL A 120 1.38 18.32 -5.42
N GLU A 121 0.84 19.29 -4.70
CA GLU A 121 -0.57 19.70 -4.77
C GLU A 121 -0.90 20.50 -6.05
N MET A 122 0.11 20.91 -6.81
CA MET A 122 -0.04 21.49 -8.15
C MET A 122 -0.50 20.46 -9.20
N CYS A 123 -0.17 19.18 -9.02
CA CYS A 123 -0.60 18.11 -9.93
C CYS A 123 -2.13 17.95 -10.02
N PRO A 124 -2.87 17.73 -8.91
CA PRO A 124 -4.33 17.67 -8.97
C PRO A 124 -4.96 18.92 -9.56
N LEU A 125 -4.39 20.11 -9.29
CA LEU A 125 -4.91 21.36 -9.85
C LEU A 125 -4.74 21.40 -11.38
N GLY A 126 -3.55 21.03 -11.88
CA GLY A 126 -3.27 20.92 -13.31
C GLY A 126 -4.18 19.91 -14.01
N VAL A 127 -4.39 18.73 -13.40
CA VAL A 127 -5.34 17.74 -13.94
C VAL A 127 -6.78 18.27 -13.93
N ALA A 128 -7.21 18.89 -12.83
CA ALA A 128 -8.56 19.43 -12.73
C ALA A 128 -8.86 20.47 -13.82
N PHE A 129 -7.92 21.36 -14.11
CA PHE A 129 -8.07 22.30 -15.23
C PHE A 129 -8.11 21.60 -16.59
N ALA A 130 -7.35 20.52 -16.77
CA ALA A 130 -7.36 19.78 -18.03
C ALA A 130 -8.69 19.05 -18.31
N ILE A 131 -9.36 18.52 -17.28
CA ILE A 131 -10.50 17.60 -17.45
C ILE A 131 -11.86 18.18 -17.04
N ALA A 132 -11.87 19.20 -16.19
CA ALA A 132 -13.07 19.84 -15.67
C ALA A 132 -13.03 21.35 -15.98
N PRO A 133 -13.33 21.76 -17.22
CA PRO A 133 -13.05 23.10 -17.75
C PRO A 133 -13.73 24.23 -16.97
N GLN A 134 -14.83 23.94 -16.27
CA GLN A 134 -15.52 24.90 -15.40
C GLN A 134 -14.62 25.54 -14.34
N PHE A 135 -13.59 24.85 -13.85
CA PHE A 135 -12.65 25.42 -12.89
C PHE A 135 -11.83 26.56 -13.50
N TRP A 136 -11.39 26.42 -14.76
CA TRP A 136 -10.64 27.46 -15.47
C TRP A 136 -11.56 28.56 -16.03
N GLN A 137 -12.70 28.17 -16.60
CA GLN A 137 -13.65 29.09 -17.24
C GLN A 137 -14.32 30.04 -16.23
N SER A 138 -14.36 29.67 -14.95
CA SER A 138 -14.93 30.49 -13.88
C SER A 138 -13.95 31.54 -13.32
N LEU A 139 -12.73 31.61 -13.86
CA LEU A 139 -11.71 32.58 -13.50
C LEU A 139 -11.79 33.81 -14.41
N SER A 140 -11.73 35.00 -13.82
CA SER A 140 -11.45 36.26 -14.50
C SER A 140 -10.01 36.32 -15.01
N GLU A 141 -9.68 37.29 -15.86
CA GLU A 141 -8.32 37.44 -16.37
C GLU A 141 -7.28 37.69 -15.28
N LYS A 142 -7.64 38.42 -14.20
CA LYS A 142 -6.76 38.58 -13.02
C LYS A 142 -6.51 37.23 -12.35
N GLU A 143 -7.57 36.47 -12.11
CA GLU A 143 -7.49 35.18 -11.43
C GLU A 143 -6.72 34.14 -12.27
N LYS A 144 -6.90 34.13 -13.60
CA LYS A 144 -6.08 33.32 -14.51
C LYS A 144 -4.60 33.70 -14.40
N GLY A 145 -4.28 35.00 -14.40
CA GLY A 145 -2.91 35.48 -14.20
C GLY A 145 -2.29 35.02 -12.87
N ASN A 146 -3.06 35.05 -11.79
CA ASN A 146 -2.64 34.53 -10.48
C ASN A 146 -2.38 33.02 -10.51
N VAL A 147 -3.28 32.25 -11.14
CA VAL A 147 -3.10 30.80 -11.32
C VAL A 147 -1.90 30.49 -12.19
N GLU A 148 -1.68 31.19 -13.31
CA GLU A 148 -0.49 31.03 -14.15
C GLU A 148 0.80 31.27 -13.37
N GLN A 149 0.81 32.31 -12.53
CA GLN A 149 1.95 32.64 -11.69
C GLN A 149 2.21 31.56 -10.64
N TRP A 150 1.17 31.10 -9.93
CA TRP A 150 1.29 30.11 -8.87
C TRP A 150 1.55 28.71 -9.42
N LEU A 151 0.77 28.23 -10.39
CA LEU A 151 0.86 26.87 -10.91
C LEU A 151 2.01 26.67 -11.90
N GLY A 152 2.27 27.65 -12.77
CA GLY A 152 3.24 27.51 -13.87
C GLY A 152 4.58 28.17 -13.55
N ASN A 153 4.59 29.50 -13.43
CA ASN A 153 5.85 30.24 -13.29
C ASN A 153 6.61 29.87 -12.01
N SER A 154 5.90 29.65 -10.90
CA SER A 154 6.55 29.32 -9.65
C SER A 154 7.15 27.91 -9.67
N ILE A 155 6.49 26.87 -10.20
CA ILE A 155 7.03 25.50 -10.21
C ILE A 155 8.19 25.31 -11.19
N ASN A 156 8.18 26.04 -12.31
CA ASN A 156 9.17 25.89 -13.38
C ASN A 156 10.55 26.46 -13.03
N THR A 157 10.61 27.30 -11.99
CA THR A 157 11.83 27.97 -11.51
C THR A 157 12.42 27.32 -10.25
N LYS A 158 11.84 26.21 -9.79
CA LYS A 158 12.26 25.51 -8.56
C LYS A 158 12.85 24.14 -8.85
N GLU A 159 13.69 23.69 -7.93
CA GLU A 159 14.21 22.35 -7.93
C GLU A 159 13.16 21.34 -7.47
N MET A 160 13.10 20.22 -8.19
CA MET A 160 12.21 19.10 -7.91
C MET A 160 13.04 17.89 -7.47
N PRO A 161 12.56 17.10 -6.49
CA PRO A 161 13.15 15.81 -6.19
C PRO A 161 13.18 14.95 -7.46
N ASN A 162 14.30 14.27 -7.68
CA ASN A 162 14.54 13.40 -8.83
C ASN A 162 13.75 12.06 -8.71
N THR A 163 12.43 12.15 -8.74
CA THR A 163 11.45 11.10 -8.45
C THR A 163 10.16 11.33 -9.25
N ASN A 164 9.07 10.62 -8.93
CA ASN A 164 7.71 10.89 -9.40
C ASN A 164 7.28 12.36 -9.32
N TRP A 165 7.91 13.19 -8.49
CA TRP A 165 7.60 14.61 -8.38
C TRP A 165 7.64 15.33 -9.74
N LEU A 166 8.53 14.92 -10.64
CA LEU A 166 8.60 15.52 -11.98
C LEU A 166 7.27 15.39 -12.75
N TRP A 167 6.49 14.33 -12.52
CA TRP A 167 5.14 14.23 -13.09
C TRP A 167 4.22 15.34 -12.60
N PHE A 168 4.37 15.81 -11.36
CA PHE A 168 3.56 16.90 -10.83
C PHE A 168 3.82 18.21 -11.57
N ARG A 169 5.08 18.48 -11.95
CA ARG A 169 5.42 19.62 -12.81
C ARG A 169 4.96 19.45 -14.25
N VAL A 170 5.01 18.23 -14.79
CA VAL A 170 4.41 17.92 -16.10
C VAL A 170 2.93 18.29 -16.13
N PHE A 171 2.16 17.85 -15.13
CA PHE A 171 0.72 18.08 -15.09
C PHE A 171 0.32 19.52 -14.76
N ALA A 172 1.13 20.23 -13.96
CA ALA A 172 0.96 21.67 -13.77
C ALA A 172 1.03 22.43 -15.12
N ASN A 173 2.04 22.13 -15.94
CA ASN A 173 2.21 22.77 -17.26
C ASN A 173 1.17 22.28 -18.28
N LEU A 174 0.86 20.97 -18.30
CA LEU A 174 -0.10 20.40 -19.25
C LEU A 174 -1.52 20.96 -19.03
N GLY A 175 -1.94 21.12 -17.77
CA GLY A 175 -3.22 21.74 -17.45
C GLY A 175 -3.36 23.18 -17.95
N LEU A 176 -2.29 23.98 -17.83
CA LEU A 176 -2.23 25.34 -18.36
C LEU A 176 -2.22 25.35 -19.90
N LYS A 177 -1.41 24.48 -20.52
CA LYS A 177 -1.33 24.33 -21.99
C LYS A 177 -2.71 24.10 -22.61
N LEU A 178 -3.47 23.14 -22.09
CA LEU A 178 -4.80 22.78 -22.60
C LEU A 178 -5.85 23.88 -22.42
N ASN A 179 -5.56 24.87 -21.59
CA ASN A 179 -6.42 26.02 -21.32
C ASN A 179 -5.91 27.34 -21.92
N ASN A 180 -4.88 27.27 -22.80
CA ASN A 180 -4.19 28.43 -23.37
C ASN A 180 -3.59 29.39 -22.33
N GLY A 181 -3.29 28.89 -21.13
CA GLY A 181 -2.57 29.64 -20.10
C GLY A 181 -1.05 29.64 -20.34
N LYS A 182 -0.32 30.51 -19.63
CA LYS A 182 1.15 30.56 -19.70
C LYS A 182 1.79 29.33 -19.04
N TYR A 183 2.58 28.59 -19.81
CA TYR A 183 3.27 27.39 -19.37
C TYR A 183 4.68 27.29 -19.97
N SER A 184 5.49 26.34 -19.51
CA SER A 184 6.81 26.04 -20.09
C SER A 184 6.79 24.71 -20.84
N GLU A 185 6.77 24.77 -22.19
CA GLU A 185 6.93 23.59 -23.04
C GLU A 185 8.30 22.94 -22.83
N GLU A 186 9.35 23.75 -22.66
CA GLU A 186 10.71 23.25 -22.40
C GLU A 186 10.77 22.39 -21.13
N ARG A 187 10.23 22.87 -20.00
CA ARG A 187 10.21 22.09 -18.74
C ARG A 187 9.37 20.83 -18.84
N LEU A 188 8.20 20.93 -19.48
CA LEU A 188 7.32 19.78 -19.70
C LEU A 188 8.07 18.66 -20.46
N GLN A 189 8.73 19.00 -21.58
CA GLN A 189 9.44 18.01 -22.38
C GLN A 189 10.71 17.47 -21.68
N GLN A 190 11.45 18.33 -20.97
CA GLN A 190 12.62 17.91 -20.19
C GLN A 190 12.24 16.88 -19.12
N ASP A 191 11.19 17.12 -18.36
CA ASP A 191 10.75 16.24 -17.29
C ASP A 191 10.26 14.90 -17.80
N ILE A 192 9.43 14.89 -18.86
CA ILE A 192 8.94 13.65 -19.46
C ILE A 192 10.10 12.80 -19.95
N LYS A 193 11.04 13.40 -20.69
CA LYS A 193 12.24 12.70 -21.18
C LYS A 193 13.06 12.09 -20.04
N HIS A 194 13.19 12.82 -18.93
CA HIS A 194 13.91 12.33 -17.75
C HIS A 194 13.16 11.19 -17.05
N LEU A 195 11.84 11.32 -16.90
CA LEU A 195 10.96 10.30 -16.33
C LEU A 195 10.93 9.00 -17.14
N GLU A 196 11.08 9.07 -18.46
CA GLU A 196 11.23 7.88 -19.32
C GLU A 196 12.47 7.06 -18.94
N GLY A 197 13.52 7.69 -18.43
CA GLY A 197 14.72 7.04 -17.90
C GLY A 197 14.48 6.22 -16.62
N PHE A 198 13.32 6.32 -15.99
CA PHE A 198 12.97 5.52 -14.80
C PHE A 198 12.38 4.15 -15.15
N TYR A 199 12.00 3.93 -16.42
CA TYR A 199 11.42 2.68 -16.88
C TYR A 199 12.43 1.51 -16.80
N ARG A 200 11.98 0.33 -16.36
CA ARG A 200 12.83 -0.89 -16.24
C ARG A 200 12.34 -2.08 -17.05
N GLY A 201 11.17 -1.98 -17.69
CA GLY A 201 10.59 -3.05 -18.49
C GLY A 201 9.33 -3.64 -17.87
N GLY A 202 8.53 -4.36 -18.67
CA GLY A 202 7.32 -5.04 -18.20
C GLY A 202 6.26 -4.10 -17.60
N GLY A 203 6.26 -2.82 -17.97
CA GLY A 203 5.41 -1.82 -17.34
C GLY A 203 5.91 -1.27 -15.99
N TRP A 204 7.03 -1.76 -15.45
CA TRP A 204 7.55 -1.28 -14.16
C TRP A 204 8.53 -0.13 -14.31
N SER A 205 8.44 0.84 -13.40
CA SER A 205 9.38 1.96 -13.28
C SER A 205 9.90 2.05 -11.85
N ASN A 206 11.14 2.48 -11.69
CA ASN A 206 11.63 2.93 -10.39
C ASN A 206 10.95 4.26 -10.04
N ASP A 207 10.82 4.56 -8.74
CA ASP A 207 10.54 5.94 -8.32
C ASP A 207 11.83 6.77 -8.18
N GLY A 208 12.56 6.91 -9.28
CA GLY A 208 13.83 7.63 -9.34
C GLY A 208 14.84 7.00 -10.32
N PRO A 209 16.09 7.51 -10.34
CA PRO A 209 17.12 7.05 -11.27
C PRO A 209 17.54 5.59 -11.04
N GLU A 210 18.47 5.11 -11.87
CA GLU A 210 19.09 3.79 -11.69
C GLU A 210 19.71 3.66 -10.28
N GLY A 211 19.58 2.48 -9.67
CA GLY A 211 19.97 2.23 -8.28
C GLY A 211 18.86 2.44 -7.24
N ILE A 212 17.77 3.15 -7.57
CA ILE A 212 16.58 3.18 -6.71
C ILE A 212 15.79 1.88 -6.86
N HIS A 213 15.46 1.24 -5.74
CA HIS A 213 14.82 -0.08 -5.71
C HIS A 213 13.29 -0.04 -5.53
N GLN A 214 12.71 1.14 -5.29
CA GLN A 214 11.29 1.28 -4.93
C GLN A 214 10.38 1.06 -6.15
N MET A 215 9.63 -0.03 -6.13
CA MET A 215 8.55 -0.35 -7.07
C MET A 215 7.27 -0.72 -6.30
N ASP A 216 6.70 0.27 -5.60
CA ASP A 216 5.43 0.12 -4.86
C ASP A 216 4.27 0.80 -5.61
N TYR A 217 3.16 1.03 -4.91
CA TYR A 217 1.95 1.62 -5.49
C TYR A 217 2.10 3.07 -5.98
N TYR A 218 3.17 3.80 -5.62
CA TYR A 218 3.50 5.05 -6.31
C TYR A 218 3.91 4.78 -7.77
N SER A 219 4.70 3.73 -8.00
CA SER A 219 5.10 3.35 -9.35
C SER A 219 3.93 2.79 -10.14
N SER A 220 3.19 1.84 -9.55
CA SER A 220 2.22 1.04 -10.29
C SER A 220 0.80 1.62 -10.34
N SER A 221 0.37 2.37 -9.33
CA SER A 221 -1.07 2.55 -9.09
C SER A 221 -1.54 3.99 -9.04
N PHE A 222 -0.91 4.88 -8.28
CA PHE A 222 -1.46 6.23 -8.02
C PHE A 222 -0.47 7.40 -8.23
N ALA A 223 0.66 7.16 -8.90
CA ALA A 223 1.49 8.23 -9.44
C ALA A 223 2.04 7.92 -10.83
N ILE A 224 3.12 7.15 -11.01
CA ILE A 224 3.82 7.08 -12.31
C ILE A 224 2.94 6.50 -13.41
N GLN A 225 2.47 5.26 -13.26
CA GLN A 225 1.62 4.60 -14.27
C GLN A 225 0.27 5.28 -14.45
N PHE A 226 -0.31 5.75 -13.35
CA PHE A 226 -1.54 6.54 -13.35
C PHE A 226 -1.40 7.81 -14.21
N LEU A 227 -0.35 8.60 -13.97
CA LEU A 227 -0.10 9.86 -14.65
C LEU A 227 0.35 9.65 -16.10
N GLN A 228 1.06 8.55 -16.41
CA GLN A 228 1.33 8.14 -17.80
C GLN A 228 0.03 7.90 -18.58
N LEU A 229 -0.96 7.22 -17.99
CA LEU A 229 -2.25 6.96 -18.64
C LEU A 229 -3.08 8.23 -18.83
N ILE A 230 -3.12 9.11 -17.82
CA ILE A 230 -3.78 10.42 -17.98
C ILE A 230 -3.08 11.23 -19.08
N TYR A 231 -1.75 11.23 -19.12
CA TYR A 231 -1.00 11.93 -20.18
C TYR A 231 -1.36 11.37 -21.56
N ALA A 232 -1.37 10.05 -21.71
CA ALA A 232 -1.73 9.39 -22.97
C ALA A 232 -3.14 9.76 -23.44
N LYS A 233 -4.09 9.99 -22.51
CA LYS A 233 -5.45 10.45 -22.84
C LYS A 233 -5.49 11.91 -23.26
N LEU A 234 -4.79 12.79 -22.55
CA LEU A 234 -4.88 14.24 -22.74
C LEU A 234 -4.01 14.76 -23.87
N ALA A 235 -2.80 14.23 -24.01
CA ALA A 235 -1.80 14.70 -24.97
C ALA A 235 -1.65 13.76 -26.18
N GLY A 236 -2.33 12.61 -26.22
CA GLY A 236 -2.08 11.58 -27.23
C GLY A 236 -2.41 11.95 -28.67
N ALA A 237 -3.19 13.01 -28.91
CA ALA A 237 -3.39 13.55 -30.26
C ALA A 237 -2.15 14.34 -30.75
N GLU A 238 -1.48 15.05 -29.85
CA GLU A 238 -0.24 15.80 -30.17
C GLU A 238 1.00 14.91 -30.09
N ASP A 239 0.98 13.87 -29.25
CA ASP A 239 2.09 12.96 -29.02
C ASP A 239 1.64 11.48 -29.06
N PRO A 240 1.28 10.98 -30.27
CA PRO A 240 0.71 9.64 -30.43
C PRO A 240 1.70 8.52 -30.13
N GLU A 241 2.99 8.73 -30.38
CA GLU A 241 4.03 7.71 -30.15
C GLU A 241 4.22 7.43 -28.66
N ARG A 242 4.37 8.50 -27.85
CA ARG A 242 4.51 8.36 -26.40
C ARG A 242 3.23 7.86 -25.75
N ALA A 243 2.07 8.34 -26.21
CA ALA A 243 0.79 7.86 -25.73
C ALA A 243 0.64 6.35 -25.99
N LYS A 244 1.00 5.87 -27.18
CA LYS A 244 1.01 4.43 -27.49
C LYS A 244 1.96 3.67 -26.57
N GLU A 245 3.18 4.15 -26.38
CA GLU A 245 4.18 3.52 -25.50
C GLU A 245 3.68 3.42 -24.05
N PHE A 246 3.07 4.46 -23.50
CA PHE A 246 2.51 4.43 -22.15
C PHE A 246 1.34 3.45 -22.03
N LYS A 247 0.47 3.35 -23.04
CA LYS A 247 -0.59 2.34 -23.07
C LYS A 247 -0.02 0.92 -23.16
N ASP A 248 1.03 0.70 -23.95
CA ASP A 248 1.71 -0.59 -24.08
C ASP A 248 2.36 -1.01 -22.75
N ARG A 249 3.00 -0.09 -22.03
CA ARG A 249 3.51 -0.32 -20.67
C ARG A 249 2.40 -0.73 -19.71
N ALA A 250 1.26 -0.03 -19.75
CA ALA A 250 0.13 -0.34 -18.90
C ALA A 250 -0.49 -1.72 -19.20
N ARG A 251 -0.54 -2.14 -20.47
CA ARG A 251 -0.95 -3.51 -20.84
C ARG A 251 -0.04 -4.56 -20.21
N LEU A 252 1.27 -4.36 -20.26
CA LEU A 252 2.22 -5.29 -19.62
C LEU A 252 2.03 -5.32 -18.10
N LEU A 253 1.90 -4.15 -17.48
CA LEU A 253 1.70 -4.05 -16.03
C LEU A 253 0.39 -4.68 -15.56
N ALA A 254 -0.70 -4.55 -16.32
CA ALA A 254 -2.00 -5.09 -15.95
C ALA A 254 -1.95 -6.62 -15.72
N LEU A 255 -1.13 -7.34 -16.48
CA LEU A 255 -0.94 -8.79 -16.33
C LEU A 255 -0.18 -9.17 -15.05
N ASP A 256 0.57 -8.25 -14.45
CA ASP A 256 1.25 -8.44 -13.17
C ASP A 256 0.39 -7.94 -12.00
N LEU A 257 -0.18 -6.73 -12.15
CA LEU A 257 -0.89 -6.04 -11.08
C LEU A 257 -2.22 -6.72 -10.71
N VAL A 258 -2.82 -7.50 -11.62
CA VAL A 258 -4.03 -8.30 -11.33
C VAL A 258 -3.82 -9.26 -10.15
N HIS A 259 -2.59 -9.74 -9.94
CA HIS A 259 -2.26 -10.67 -8.86
C HIS A 259 -2.11 -9.99 -7.48
N TYR A 260 -2.12 -8.66 -7.41
CA TYR A 260 -2.01 -7.92 -6.13
C TYR A 260 -3.35 -7.77 -5.39
N PHE A 261 -4.44 -8.18 -6.03
CA PHE A 261 -5.79 -8.10 -5.48
C PHE A 261 -6.36 -9.50 -5.28
N ASP A 262 -7.02 -9.71 -4.15
CA ASP A 262 -7.69 -10.97 -3.87
C ASP A 262 -9.17 -10.96 -4.27
N ASP A 263 -9.81 -12.13 -4.14
CA ASP A 263 -11.21 -12.32 -4.52
C ASP A 263 -12.19 -11.53 -3.64
N GLU A 264 -11.78 -11.14 -2.43
CA GLU A 264 -12.58 -10.33 -1.49
C GLU A 264 -12.39 -8.81 -1.72
N GLY A 265 -11.48 -8.41 -2.62
CA GLY A 265 -11.19 -7.01 -2.96
C GLY A 265 -10.04 -6.38 -2.16
N ARG A 266 -9.35 -7.14 -1.31
CA ARG A 266 -8.17 -6.68 -0.57
C ARG A 266 -6.99 -6.53 -1.52
N ALA A 267 -6.26 -5.44 -1.38
CA ALA A 267 -4.94 -5.31 -2.00
C ALA A 267 -3.86 -5.79 -1.03
N ILE A 268 -2.77 -6.38 -1.54
CA ILE A 268 -1.63 -6.75 -0.70
C ILE A 268 -0.96 -5.46 -0.16
N PRO A 269 -0.95 -5.19 1.16
CA PRO A 269 -0.31 -4.01 1.71
C PRO A 269 1.22 -4.14 1.58
N PHE A 270 1.83 -3.30 0.74
CA PHE A 270 3.26 -3.28 0.47
C PHE A 270 3.76 -1.87 0.19
N GLY A 271 4.93 -1.52 0.74
CA GLY A 271 5.60 -0.25 0.47
C GLY A 271 5.06 0.94 1.29
N ARG A 272 5.34 2.15 0.80
CA ARG A 272 5.00 3.41 1.49
C ARG A 272 3.60 3.91 1.14
N SER A 273 3.09 4.85 1.93
CA SER A 273 1.88 5.64 1.65
C SER A 273 0.61 4.83 1.43
N LEU A 274 0.52 3.68 2.10
CA LEU A 274 -0.72 2.91 2.15
C LEU A 274 -1.87 3.68 2.83
N ILE A 275 -1.59 4.80 3.50
CA ILE A 275 -2.62 5.69 4.06
C ILE A 275 -3.60 6.23 3.01
N TYR A 276 -3.27 6.12 1.71
CA TYR A 276 -4.13 6.49 0.60
C TYR A 276 -5.18 5.43 0.27
N ARG A 277 -5.13 4.25 0.92
CA ARG A 277 -6.18 3.23 0.95
C ARG A 277 -6.70 2.87 -0.44
N PHE A 278 -7.81 3.49 -0.83
CA PHE A 278 -8.56 3.24 -2.07
C PHE A 278 -7.70 3.55 -3.30
N GLY A 279 -6.74 4.47 -3.16
CA GLY A 279 -5.86 4.90 -4.25
C GLY A 279 -5.10 3.75 -4.91
N VAL A 280 -4.87 2.64 -4.20
CA VAL A 280 -4.22 1.44 -4.74
C VAL A 280 -4.93 0.88 -5.98
N VAL A 281 -6.25 1.06 -6.13
CA VAL A 281 -6.99 0.53 -7.29
C VAL A 281 -7.04 1.49 -8.49
N SER A 282 -6.50 2.70 -8.37
CA SER A 282 -6.70 3.77 -9.36
C SER A 282 -6.16 3.47 -10.76
N PHE A 283 -5.12 2.65 -10.88
CA PHE A 283 -4.61 2.16 -12.18
C PHE A 283 -5.71 1.54 -13.06
N TRP A 284 -6.60 0.74 -12.46
CA TRP A 284 -7.65 0.03 -13.20
C TRP A 284 -8.69 0.98 -13.80
N GLY A 285 -9.04 2.03 -13.08
CA GLY A 285 -9.88 3.10 -13.63
C GLY A 285 -9.15 3.93 -14.68
N ALA A 286 -7.84 4.15 -14.51
CA ALA A 286 -7.01 4.89 -15.47
C ALA A 286 -6.88 4.15 -16.82
N LEU A 287 -6.85 2.80 -16.82
CA LEU A 287 -6.91 2.00 -18.05
C LEU A 287 -8.16 2.30 -18.87
N ALA A 288 -9.33 2.36 -18.20
CA ALA A 288 -10.58 2.71 -18.84
C ALA A 288 -10.59 4.17 -19.33
N TYR A 289 -10.11 5.10 -18.49
CA TYR A 289 -10.03 6.52 -18.85
C TYR A 289 -9.17 6.79 -20.09
N ALA A 290 -8.06 6.06 -20.22
CA ALA A 290 -7.13 6.20 -21.33
C ALA A 290 -7.50 5.35 -22.56
N ASP A 291 -8.65 4.67 -22.58
CA ASP A 291 -9.07 3.76 -23.66
C ASP A 291 -7.96 2.74 -24.00
N VAL A 292 -7.43 2.07 -22.99
CA VAL A 292 -6.44 1.00 -23.18
C VAL A 292 -7.16 -0.27 -23.59
N GLU A 293 -6.79 -0.85 -24.73
CA GLU A 293 -7.22 -2.19 -25.08
C GLU A 293 -6.60 -3.20 -24.08
N LEU A 294 -7.47 -3.95 -23.39
CA LEU A 294 -7.05 -4.88 -22.35
C LEU A 294 -6.29 -6.08 -22.95
N PRO A 295 -5.17 -6.48 -22.34
CA PRO A 295 -4.48 -7.71 -22.74
C PRO A 295 -5.28 -8.95 -22.28
N ALA A 296 -5.34 -9.98 -23.12
CA ALA A 296 -5.89 -11.27 -22.71
C ALA A 296 -5.11 -11.84 -21.49
N PRO A 297 -5.77 -12.51 -20.53
CA PRO A 297 -7.19 -12.88 -20.51
C PRO A 297 -8.12 -11.85 -19.84
N LEU A 298 -7.67 -10.60 -19.61
CA LEU A 298 -8.46 -9.61 -18.90
C LEU A 298 -9.66 -9.14 -19.74
N SER A 299 -10.78 -8.90 -19.06
CA SER A 299 -11.99 -8.31 -19.63
C SER A 299 -12.47 -7.14 -18.79
N TRP A 300 -13.32 -6.29 -19.35
CA TRP A 300 -13.83 -5.13 -18.63
C TRP A 300 -14.71 -5.52 -17.43
N GLY A 301 -15.41 -6.66 -17.48
CA GLY A 301 -16.14 -7.20 -16.33
C GLY A 301 -15.22 -7.58 -15.16
N MET A 302 -14.03 -8.11 -15.45
CA MET A 302 -12.99 -8.41 -14.45
C MET A 302 -12.42 -7.13 -13.85
N VAL A 303 -12.08 -6.15 -14.69
CA VAL A 303 -11.54 -4.84 -14.26
C VAL A 303 -12.55 -4.09 -13.40
N LYS A 304 -13.82 -4.06 -13.81
CA LYS A 304 -14.94 -3.54 -12.99
C LYS A 304 -15.02 -4.26 -11.64
N GLY A 305 -14.90 -5.58 -11.64
CA GLY A 305 -14.91 -6.39 -10.43
C GLY A 305 -13.77 -6.09 -9.46
N ILE A 306 -12.55 -5.89 -9.94
CA ILE A 306 -11.41 -5.48 -9.10
C ILE A 306 -11.74 -4.15 -8.40
N VAL A 307 -12.21 -3.15 -9.16
CA VAL A 307 -12.52 -1.81 -8.63
C VAL A 307 -13.66 -1.85 -7.62
N LEU A 308 -14.79 -2.48 -7.95
CA LEU A 308 -15.98 -2.46 -7.09
C LEU A 308 -15.82 -3.33 -5.84
N ARG A 309 -15.16 -4.49 -5.93
CA ARG A 309 -14.85 -5.29 -4.73
C ARG A 309 -13.87 -4.57 -3.82
N HIS A 310 -12.90 -3.85 -4.38
CA HIS A 310 -11.98 -3.04 -3.56
C HIS A 310 -12.71 -1.97 -2.75
N PHE A 311 -13.62 -1.21 -3.37
CA PHE A 311 -14.43 -0.25 -2.63
C PHE A 311 -15.33 -0.92 -1.59
N ARG A 312 -15.96 -2.06 -1.93
CA ARG A 312 -16.79 -2.83 -0.97
C ARG A 312 -15.99 -3.33 0.22
N TRP A 313 -14.74 -3.77 0.02
CA TRP A 313 -13.87 -4.13 1.13
C TRP A 313 -13.61 -2.92 2.04
N TRP A 314 -13.32 -1.74 1.48
CA TRP A 314 -13.14 -0.53 2.28
C TRP A 314 -14.41 -0.03 2.97
N GLN A 315 -15.60 -0.26 2.39
CA GLN A 315 -16.88 -0.01 3.06
C GLN A 315 -17.05 -0.85 4.34
N SER A 316 -16.37 -2.00 4.42
CA SER A 316 -16.38 -2.86 5.61
C SER A 316 -15.42 -2.43 6.72
N GLN A 317 -14.62 -1.37 6.53
CA GLN A 317 -13.65 -0.91 7.51
C GLN A 317 -14.23 0.30 8.31
N PRO A 318 -14.79 0.09 9.52
CA PRO A 318 -15.46 1.15 10.27
C PRO A 318 -14.50 2.18 10.88
N ASP A 319 -13.27 1.76 11.19
CA ASP A 319 -12.34 2.56 12.01
C ASP A 319 -11.48 3.53 11.18
N ILE A 320 -11.69 3.62 9.86
CA ILE A 320 -10.94 4.56 9.00
C ILE A 320 -11.45 6.01 9.11
N TRP A 321 -12.58 6.23 9.80
CA TRP A 321 -13.25 7.52 9.92
C TRP A 321 -12.98 8.18 11.26
N SER A 322 -12.83 9.50 11.26
CA SER A 322 -12.90 10.32 12.47
C SER A 322 -14.35 10.47 12.93
N SER A 323 -14.56 10.97 14.14
CA SER A 323 -15.91 11.31 14.61
C SER A 323 -16.61 12.35 13.74
N SER A 324 -15.87 13.16 12.98
CA SER A 324 -16.43 14.10 12.00
C SER A 324 -16.69 13.50 10.60
N GLY A 325 -16.44 12.20 10.41
CA GLY A 325 -16.58 11.52 9.12
C GLY A 325 -15.45 11.76 8.12
N THR A 326 -14.34 12.37 8.54
CA THR A 326 -13.15 12.53 7.68
C THR A 326 -12.23 11.31 7.77
N LEU A 327 -11.49 11.02 6.70
CA LEU A 327 -10.47 9.96 6.72
C LEU A 327 -9.37 10.25 7.75
N THR A 328 -8.94 9.23 8.49
CA THR A 328 -7.85 9.32 9.48
C THR A 328 -6.49 8.96 8.88
N ILE A 329 -5.39 9.33 9.53
CA ILE A 329 -4.05 8.81 9.20
C ILE A 329 -3.94 7.36 9.71
N GLY A 330 -3.66 6.43 8.81
CA GLY A 330 -3.57 5.00 9.11
C GLY A 330 -4.01 4.16 7.91
N TYR A 331 -4.28 2.87 8.12
CA TYR A 331 -4.72 1.95 7.06
C TYR A 331 -6.15 1.47 7.33
N SER A 332 -6.35 0.36 8.06
CA SER A 332 -7.70 -0.10 8.44
C SER A 332 -8.27 0.61 9.67
N TYR A 333 -7.43 1.34 10.41
CA TYR A 333 -7.77 2.14 11.59
C TYR A 333 -6.72 3.25 11.77
N PRO A 334 -6.88 4.21 12.70
CA PRO A 334 -5.93 5.29 12.90
C PRO A 334 -4.60 4.75 13.44
N ASN A 335 -3.50 4.97 12.72
CA ASN A 335 -2.19 4.42 13.07
C ASN A 335 -1.05 5.37 12.67
N MET A 336 -0.49 6.07 13.66
CA MET A 336 0.65 6.97 13.48
C MET A 336 2.01 6.25 13.40
N TYR A 337 2.10 4.97 13.76
CA TYR A 337 3.35 4.22 13.67
C TYR A 337 3.72 3.94 12.22
N MET A 338 2.73 3.70 11.35
CA MET A 338 2.96 3.53 9.92
C MET A 338 3.11 4.84 9.12
N ALA A 339 2.72 5.98 9.69
CA ALA A 339 2.76 7.27 9.00
C ALA A 339 4.19 7.66 8.55
N GLU A 340 4.30 8.22 7.35
CA GLU A 340 5.50 8.91 6.89
C GLU A 340 5.54 10.36 7.38
N SER A 341 6.74 10.97 7.42
CA SER A 341 6.96 12.35 7.91
C SER A 341 6.23 13.45 7.13
N TYR A 342 5.65 13.10 5.98
CA TYR A 342 4.87 13.98 5.12
C TYR A 342 3.36 13.69 5.18
N ASN A 343 2.90 12.73 5.97
CA ASN A 343 1.47 12.42 6.07
C ASN A 343 0.76 13.39 7.01
N SER A 344 0.08 14.37 6.44
CA SER A 344 -0.77 15.31 7.17
C SER A 344 -2.19 14.75 7.34
N PRO A 345 -3.06 15.40 8.14
CA PRO A 345 -4.49 15.05 8.19
C PRO A 345 -5.20 15.13 6.84
N GLY A 346 -4.72 15.98 5.91
CA GLY A 346 -5.23 16.06 4.54
C GLY A 346 -4.73 14.93 3.65
N SER A 347 -3.62 14.28 4.01
CA SER A 347 -2.95 13.32 3.14
C SER A 347 -3.78 12.10 2.73
N PRO A 348 -4.60 11.49 3.62
CA PRO A 348 -5.48 10.37 3.27
C PRO A 348 -6.41 10.62 2.07
N TYR A 349 -6.76 11.87 1.77
CA TYR A 349 -7.62 12.21 0.64
C TYR A 349 -6.96 12.00 -0.72
N TRP A 350 -5.67 11.65 -0.79
CA TRP A 350 -5.10 11.13 -2.04
C TRP A 350 -5.85 9.87 -2.52
N ALA A 351 -6.58 9.19 -1.62
CA ALA A 351 -7.55 8.14 -1.96
C ALA A 351 -8.53 8.52 -3.09
N CYS A 352 -8.81 9.82 -3.29
CA CYS A 352 -9.70 10.30 -4.34
C CYS A 352 -9.21 9.98 -5.77
N VAL A 353 -7.93 9.66 -5.98
CA VAL A 353 -7.44 9.14 -7.28
C VAL A 353 -8.14 7.84 -7.72
N ALA A 354 -8.67 7.06 -6.78
CA ALA A 354 -9.42 5.83 -7.05
C ALA A 354 -10.71 6.07 -7.85
N PHE A 355 -11.24 7.30 -7.85
CA PHE A 355 -12.48 7.67 -8.50
C PHE A 355 -12.31 8.10 -9.96
N ILE A 356 -11.13 7.92 -10.57
CA ILE A 356 -10.89 8.23 -11.98
C ILE A 356 -11.87 7.53 -12.93
N CYS A 357 -12.41 6.37 -12.54
CA CYS A 357 -13.44 5.68 -13.32
C CYS A 357 -14.70 6.54 -13.54
N LEU A 358 -14.99 7.53 -12.67
CA LEU A 358 -16.09 8.46 -12.86
C LEU A 358 -15.89 9.40 -14.05
N ALA A 359 -14.64 9.63 -14.49
CA ALA A 359 -14.35 10.40 -15.70
C ALA A 359 -14.59 9.58 -16.99
N VAL A 360 -14.89 8.28 -16.85
CA VAL A 360 -15.18 7.39 -17.98
C VAL A 360 -16.67 7.46 -18.32
N PRO A 361 -17.06 7.67 -19.60
CA PRO A 361 -18.46 7.76 -19.99
C PRO A 361 -19.27 6.50 -19.62
N PRO A 362 -20.54 6.62 -19.20
CA PRO A 362 -21.37 5.46 -18.83
C PRO A 362 -21.55 4.41 -19.93
N SER A 363 -21.33 4.77 -21.19
CA SER A 363 -21.40 3.88 -22.35
C SER A 363 -20.14 3.01 -22.54
N HIS A 364 -19.03 3.33 -21.86
CA HIS A 364 -17.78 2.58 -21.99
C HIS A 364 -17.94 1.15 -21.45
N PRO A 365 -17.31 0.14 -22.08
CA PRO A 365 -17.36 -1.26 -21.64
C PRO A 365 -17.06 -1.50 -20.15
N PHE A 366 -16.20 -0.69 -19.54
CA PHE A 366 -15.97 -0.73 -18.08
C PHE A 366 -17.26 -0.62 -17.26
N TRP A 367 -18.20 0.25 -17.68
CA TRP A 367 -19.46 0.44 -16.96
C TRP A 367 -20.55 -0.52 -17.43
N THR A 368 -20.63 -0.79 -18.73
CA THR A 368 -21.69 -1.61 -19.33
C THR A 368 -21.48 -3.11 -19.19
N SER A 369 -20.25 -3.57 -18.93
CA SER A 369 -19.98 -4.99 -18.66
C SER A 369 -20.56 -5.43 -17.31
N GLU A 370 -21.03 -6.67 -17.27
CA GLU A 370 -21.33 -7.36 -16.02
C GLU A 370 -20.04 -7.57 -15.20
N GLU A 371 -20.13 -7.44 -13.89
CA GLU A 371 -18.99 -7.74 -13.02
C GLU A 371 -18.70 -9.25 -13.02
N THR A 372 -17.43 -9.62 -13.20
CA THR A 372 -17.01 -11.03 -13.15
C THR A 372 -15.83 -11.25 -12.18
N PRO A 373 -15.65 -12.49 -11.68
CA PRO A 373 -14.44 -12.89 -10.94
C PRO A 373 -13.18 -12.82 -11.81
N LEU A 374 -12.01 -12.89 -11.18
CA LEU A 374 -10.74 -13.03 -11.89
C LEU A 374 -10.70 -14.36 -12.68
N PRO A 375 -9.99 -14.41 -13.83
CA PRO A 375 -9.96 -15.62 -14.64
C PRO A 375 -9.18 -16.74 -13.95
N LYS A 376 -9.77 -17.95 -13.93
CA LYS A 376 -9.10 -19.17 -13.43
C LYS A 376 -7.85 -19.55 -14.24
N SER A 377 -7.68 -19.00 -15.43
CA SER A 377 -6.50 -19.20 -16.27
C SER A 377 -5.27 -18.40 -15.82
N LEU A 378 -5.41 -17.48 -14.86
CA LEU A 378 -4.26 -16.80 -14.28
C LEU A 378 -3.38 -17.79 -13.52
N PRO A 379 -2.05 -17.69 -13.65
CA PRO A 379 -1.15 -18.55 -12.89
C PRO A 379 -1.29 -18.25 -11.39
N LYS A 380 -1.54 -19.29 -10.59
CA LYS A 380 -1.66 -19.13 -9.13
C LYS A 380 -0.34 -18.81 -8.45
N VAL A 381 0.79 -19.15 -9.08
CA VAL A 381 2.13 -18.72 -8.66
C VAL A 381 2.76 -17.94 -9.81
N LYS A 382 3.05 -16.67 -9.57
CA LYS A 382 3.55 -15.74 -10.60
C LYS A 382 4.83 -15.06 -10.13
N ALA A 383 5.92 -15.30 -10.86
CA ALA A 383 7.16 -14.56 -10.67
C ALA A 383 7.14 -13.25 -11.44
N ILE A 384 7.46 -12.14 -10.77
CA ILE A 384 7.47 -10.79 -11.31
C ILE A 384 8.87 -10.21 -11.17
N LYS A 385 9.61 -10.21 -12.28
CA LYS A 385 11.06 -9.98 -12.32
C LYS A 385 11.48 -8.62 -11.77
N GLN A 386 10.81 -7.55 -12.19
CA GLN A 386 11.24 -6.17 -11.94
C GLN A 386 11.18 -5.78 -10.45
N PRO A 387 10.02 -5.88 -9.77
CA PRO A 387 9.95 -5.67 -8.32
C PRO A 387 10.59 -6.81 -7.52
N LYS A 388 11.02 -7.91 -8.16
CA LYS A 388 11.55 -9.13 -7.53
C LYS A 388 10.53 -9.73 -6.55
N HIS A 389 9.32 -9.94 -7.04
CA HIS A 389 8.23 -10.53 -6.30
C HIS A 389 7.88 -11.92 -6.83
N ILE A 390 7.44 -12.81 -5.94
CA ILE A 390 6.72 -14.03 -6.32
C ILE A 390 5.37 -13.96 -5.63
N ILE A 391 4.29 -13.93 -6.41
CA ILE A 391 2.93 -13.86 -5.89
C ILE A 391 2.33 -15.25 -5.90
N SER A 392 1.60 -15.58 -4.83
CA SER A 392 0.79 -16.78 -4.73
C SER A 392 -0.66 -16.42 -4.45
N SER A 393 -1.59 -17.16 -5.07
CA SER A 393 -3.02 -17.23 -4.74
C SER A 393 -3.46 -18.66 -4.39
N LEU A 394 -2.51 -19.57 -4.15
CA LEU A 394 -2.79 -20.93 -3.69
C LEU A 394 -3.47 -20.90 -2.32
N GLY A 395 -4.34 -21.89 -2.06
CA GLY A 395 -4.98 -22.05 -0.76
C GLY A 395 -6.01 -20.97 -0.41
N SER A 396 -6.42 -20.17 -1.40
CA SER A 396 -7.20 -18.92 -1.20
C SER A 396 -6.45 -17.86 -0.40
N HIS A 397 -5.11 -17.96 -0.33
CA HIS A 397 -4.25 -16.97 0.30
C HIS A 397 -3.49 -16.17 -0.75
N TYR A 398 -3.84 -14.89 -0.88
CA TYR A 398 -3.17 -13.97 -1.78
C TYR A 398 -2.06 -13.22 -1.04
N PHE A 399 -0.82 -13.49 -1.40
CA PHE A 399 0.35 -12.85 -0.81
C PHE A 399 1.51 -12.79 -1.80
N LEU A 400 2.47 -11.91 -1.52
CA LEU A 400 3.71 -11.83 -2.28
C LEU A 400 4.90 -12.12 -1.37
N LEU A 401 5.87 -12.86 -1.90
CA LEU A 401 7.24 -12.94 -1.40
C LEU A 401 8.05 -11.80 -2.01
N SER A 402 8.91 -11.16 -1.22
CA SER A 402 9.70 -10.00 -1.68
C SER A 402 11.18 -10.09 -1.30
N SER A 403 12.05 -9.65 -2.21
CA SER A 403 13.49 -9.61 -2.01
C SER A 403 14.12 -8.42 -2.75
N GLY A 404 14.89 -7.58 -2.04
CA GLY A 404 15.66 -6.51 -2.65
C GLY A 404 14.95 -5.17 -2.85
N GLN A 405 13.67 -5.06 -2.46
CA GLN A 405 12.98 -3.78 -2.37
C GLN A 405 13.56 -2.96 -1.21
N ALA A 406 13.77 -1.66 -1.41
CA ALA A 406 14.31 -0.77 -0.38
C ALA A 406 13.98 0.69 -0.68
N CYS A 407 13.84 1.49 0.38
CA CYS A 407 13.64 2.93 0.26
C CYS A 407 14.96 3.66 -0.02
N GLY A 408 14.98 4.57 -1.00
CA GLY A 408 16.17 5.36 -1.37
C GLY A 408 16.56 6.45 -0.37
N TYR A 409 15.73 6.67 0.66
CA TYR A 409 15.94 7.68 1.70
C TYR A 409 15.53 7.15 3.09
N PRO A 410 15.98 7.76 4.20
CA PRO A 410 15.58 7.37 5.54
C PRO A 410 14.07 7.55 5.75
N MET A 411 13.34 6.44 5.88
CA MET A 411 11.91 6.43 6.13
C MET A 411 11.56 5.56 7.34
N LYS A 412 10.58 6.02 8.13
CA LYS A 412 10.03 5.29 9.28
C LYS A 412 9.52 3.91 8.84
N GLY A 413 9.92 2.87 9.57
CA GLY A 413 9.45 1.50 9.34
C GLY A 413 9.92 0.86 8.03
N THR A 414 11.04 1.31 7.45
CA THR A 414 11.53 0.78 6.14
C THR A 414 11.71 -0.75 6.15
N HIS A 415 12.18 -1.34 7.25
CA HIS A 415 12.33 -2.78 7.38
C HIS A 415 10.99 -3.52 7.26
N ALA A 416 9.91 -2.95 7.80
CA ALA A 416 8.58 -3.53 7.70
C ALA A 416 7.93 -3.30 6.33
N LYS A 417 8.13 -2.10 5.74
CA LYS A 417 7.48 -1.70 4.48
C LYS A 417 8.09 -2.34 3.24
N TYR A 418 9.40 -2.63 3.27
CA TYR A 418 10.13 -3.20 2.13
C TYR A 418 11.01 -4.42 2.49
N GLY A 419 11.39 -4.58 3.76
CA GLY A 419 12.34 -5.61 4.20
C GLY A 419 11.74 -6.97 4.53
N ALA A 420 10.43 -7.04 4.81
CA ALA A 420 9.75 -8.30 5.14
C ALA A 420 9.84 -9.31 3.98
N PHE A 421 9.83 -10.60 4.34
CA PHE A 421 9.95 -11.70 3.38
C PHE A 421 8.64 -11.98 2.65
N ALA A 422 7.51 -11.68 3.29
CA ALA A 422 6.18 -11.90 2.73
C ALA A 422 5.20 -10.80 3.16
N TYR A 423 4.26 -10.45 2.27
CA TYR A 423 3.19 -9.49 2.52
C TYR A 423 1.86 -10.13 2.11
N SER A 424 0.89 -10.14 3.01
CA SER A 424 -0.40 -10.83 2.83
C SER A 424 -1.54 -9.82 2.71
N SER A 425 -2.44 -10.04 1.75
CA SER A 425 -3.70 -9.29 1.61
C SER A 425 -4.61 -9.41 2.84
N ALA A 426 -4.50 -10.50 3.61
CA ALA A 426 -5.33 -10.77 4.78
C ALA A 426 -4.62 -10.55 6.13
N PHE A 427 -3.28 -10.58 6.13
CA PHE A 427 -2.44 -10.50 7.32
C PHE A 427 -1.39 -9.41 7.11
N GLY A 428 -1.82 -8.15 7.29
CA GLY A 428 -0.99 -6.97 7.03
C GLY A 428 0.34 -7.00 7.78
N TYR A 429 1.33 -6.25 7.30
CA TYR A 429 2.62 -6.15 7.98
C TYR A 429 2.53 -5.31 9.26
N SER A 430 3.55 -5.43 10.12
CA SER A 430 3.64 -4.67 11.38
C SER A 430 4.83 -3.70 11.34
N VAL A 431 4.58 -2.45 11.74
CA VAL A 431 5.58 -1.40 11.91
C VAL A 431 5.86 -1.22 13.39
N SER A 432 7.15 -1.19 13.74
CA SER A 432 7.68 -0.96 15.09
C SER A 432 7.05 0.27 15.78
N PRO A 433 6.29 0.11 16.88
CA PRO A 433 5.92 1.23 17.76
C PRO A 433 7.05 1.72 18.68
N GLY A 434 8.04 0.87 18.95
CA GLY A 434 9.19 1.15 19.82
C GLY A 434 10.40 0.29 19.47
N HIS A 435 11.47 0.37 20.25
CA HIS A 435 12.75 -0.31 19.96
C HIS A 435 13.40 -0.96 21.19
N PHE A 436 12.62 -1.31 22.23
CA PHE A 436 13.16 -1.81 23.51
C PHE A 436 12.89 -3.30 23.74
N THR A 437 11.92 -3.89 23.04
CA THR A 437 11.56 -5.31 23.18
C THR A 437 11.18 -5.92 21.85
N LEU A 438 11.27 -7.25 21.73
CA LEU A 438 10.84 -7.96 20.53
C LEU A 438 9.36 -7.67 20.17
N GLY A 439 8.47 -7.54 21.17
CA GLY A 439 7.07 -7.15 20.98
C GLY A 439 6.90 -5.75 20.38
N GLN A 440 7.77 -4.81 20.74
CA GLN A 440 7.83 -3.47 20.14
C GLN A 440 8.40 -3.45 18.73
N TYR A 441 9.27 -4.40 18.38
CA TYR A 441 9.74 -4.55 17.01
C TYR A 441 8.71 -5.20 16.09
N ALA A 442 7.82 -6.03 16.65
CA ALA A 442 6.69 -6.65 15.97
C ALA A 442 7.10 -7.27 14.61
N LEU A 443 8.06 -8.21 14.64
CA LEU A 443 8.74 -8.77 13.46
C LEU A 443 7.87 -9.71 12.61
N ALA A 444 6.70 -9.25 12.17
CA ALA A 444 5.82 -9.98 11.29
C ALA A 444 6.50 -10.20 9.92
N SER A 445 6.61 -11.47 9.52
CA SER A 445 7.28 -11.92 8.31
C SER A 445 8.72 -11.46 8.14
N GLN A 446 9.45 -11.38 9.25
CA GLN A 446 10.83 -10.91 9.30
C GLN A 446 11.70 -11.80 10.19
N LEU A 447 13.00 -11.83 9.89
CA LEU A 447 14.03 -12.43 10.74
C LEU A 447 14.81 -11.28 11.38
N GLY A 448 14.70 -11.17 12.70
CA GLY A 448 15.44 -10.20 13.51
C GLY A 448 16.68 -10.81 14.16
N PHE A 449 17.65 -9.96 14.42
CA PHE A 449 18.88 -10.29 15.12
C PHE A 449 19.15 -9.28 16.24
N SER A 450 19.59 -9.75 17.41
CA SER A 450 19.98 -8.92 18.56
C SER A 450 21.28 -9.44 19.17
N ASP A 451 22.22 -8.54 19.50
CA ASP A 451 23.51 -8.85 20.15
C ASP A 451 23.59 -8.29 21.58
N ASP A 452 22.45 -7.94 22.16
CA ASP A 452 22.30 -7.23 23.44
C ASP A 452 21.17 -7.81 24.31
N CYS A 453 21.02 -9.13 24.27
CA CYS A 453 20.01 -9.87 25.05
C CYS A 453 18.55 -9.51 24.72
N GLY A 454 18.28 -9.05 23.49
CA GLY A 454 16.94 -8.81 22.98
C GLY A 454 16.41 -7.39 23.19
N GLU A 455 17.27 -6.42 23.52
CA GLU A 455 16.90 -5.02 23.69
C GLU A 455 16.71 -4.35 22.32
N PHE A 456 17.72 -4.42 21.44
CA PHE A 456 17.65 -3.88 20.08
C PHE A 456 17.72 -4.97 19.01
N TRP A 457 16.78 -4.90 18.07
CA TRP A 457 16.67 -5.85 16.97
C TRP A 457 16.97 -5.21 15.62
N LYS A 458 17.67 -5.96 14.76
CA LYS A 458 17.96 -5.59 13.38
C LYS A 458 17.37 -6.62 12.42
N ALA A 459 16.53 -6.16 11.52
CA ALA A 459 15.97 -6.97 10.44
C ALA A 459 16.53 -6.54 9.08
N ARG A 460 16.20 -7.30 8.03
CA ARG A 460 16.62 -7.01 6.66
C ARG A 460 16.08 -5.64 6.24
N ARG A 461 16.99 -4.71 5.91
CA ARG A 461 16.65 -3.39 5.35
C ARG A 461 17.21 -3.20 3.94
N LEU A 462 18.45 -3.64 3.73
CA LEU A 462 19.13 -3.64 2.44
C LEU A 462 19.68 -5.03 2.18
N SER A 463 19.89 -5.36 0.91
CA SER A 463 20.56 -6.59 0.49
C SER A 463 21.75 -6.24 -0.40
N GLU A 464 22.91 -6.84 -0.11
CA GLU A 464 24.10 -6.76 -0.96
C GLU A 464 23.86 -7.47 -2.30
N TYR A 465 23.03 -8.52 -2.27
CA TYR A 465 22.57 -9.23 -3.45
C TYR A 465 21.07 -9.54 -3.32
N SER A 466 20.33 -9.43 -4.41
CA SER A 466 18.95 -9.93 -4.50
C SER A 466 18.60 -10.31 -5.93
N ALA A 467 18.00 -11.48 -6.12
CA ALA A 467 17.62 -11.96 -7.43
C ALA A 467 16.36 -12.81 -7.37
N LEU A 468 15.62 -12.79 -8.47
CA LEU A 468 14.65 -13.81 -8.83
C LEU A 468 15.37 -14.84 -9.68
N GLU A 469 15.41 -16.08 -9.21
CA GLU A 469 16.11 -17.20 -9.84
C GLU A 469 15.15 -18.38 -10.03
N GLU A 470 15.60 -19.40 -10.75
CA GLU A 470 14.86 -20.65 -10.94
C GLU A 470 15.67 -21.82 -10.38
N ARG A 471 14.98 -22.77 -9.75
CA ARG A 471 15.53 -24.06 -9.26
C ARG A 471 14.54 -25.15 -9.61
N GLU A 472 14.95 -26.13 -10.42
CA GLU A 472 14.08 -27.25 -10.83
C GLU A 472 12.70 -26.79 -11.38
N GLY A 473 12.67 -25.69 -12.15
CA GLY A 473 11.44 -25.12 -12.70
C GLY A 473 10.60 -24.30 -11.72
N LEU A 474 11.02 -24.16 -10.46
CA LEU A 474 10.35 -23.33 -9.45
C LEU A 474 11.04 -21.95 -9.36
N PRO A 475 10.28 -20.84 -9.39
CA PRO A 475 10.84 -19.53 -9.12
C PRO A 475 11.16 -19.42 -7.62
N VAL A 476 12.34 -18.88 -7.31
CA VAL A 476 12.80 -18.62 -5.95
C VAL A 476 13.38 -17.21 -5.85
N LEU A 477 13.27 -16.60 -4.67
CA LEU A 477 13.94 -15.33 -4.40
C LEU A 477 15.14 -15.56 -3.51
N VAL A 478 16.31 -15.09 -3.95
CA VAL A 478 17.55 -15.16 -3.20
C VAL A 478 17.93 -13.77 -2.74
N SER A 479 18.46 -13.63 -1.52
CA SER A 479 19.13 -12.41 -1.06
C SER A 479 20.31 -12.70 -0.16
N ILE A 480 21.30 -11.82 -0.20
CA ILE A 480 22.41 -11.77 0.77
C ILE A 480 22.34 -10.41 1.45
N TRP A 481 22.36 -10.42 2.78
CA TRP A 481 22.25 -9.22 3.59
C TRP A 481 22.96 -9.39 4.93
N LYS A 482 23.18 -8.27 5.60
CA LYS A 482 23.96 -8.21 6.84
C LYS A 482 23.24 -7.36 7.89
N PRO A 483 22.70 -7.96 8.97
CA PRO A 483 22.21 -7.19 10.11
C PRO A 483 23.37 -6.51 10.87
N PHE A 484 24.56 -7.13 10.86
CA PHE A 484 25.79 -6.61 11.45
C PHE A 484 26.96 -6.80 10.47
N PRO A 485 28.06 -6.02 10.56
CA PRO A 485 29.19 -6.15 9.64
C PRO A 485 29.80 -7.56 9.54
N ASP A 486 29.71 -8.34 10.62
CA ASP A 486 30.26 -9.69 10.80
C ASP A 486 29.20 -10.79 10.85
N VAL A 487 27.91 -10.47 10.60
CA VAL A 487 26.84 -11.46 10.49
C VAL A 487 26.33 -11.45 9.06
N LYS A 488 26.52 -12.55 8.33
CA LYS A 488 26.10 -12.68 6.94
C LYS A 488 24.93 -13.65 6.83
N VAL A 489 23.87 -13.21 6.17
CA VAL A 489 22.65 -13.99 5.99
C VAL A 489 22.39 -14.18 4.50
N ARG A 490 22.35 -15.42 4.05
CA ARG A 490 21.78 -15.81 2.76
C ARG A 490 20.35 -16.29 3.00
N THR A 491 19.37 -15.65 2.38
CA THR A 491 17.96 -16.03 2.45
C THR A 491 17.48 -16.54 1.10
N ILE A 492 16.77 -17.68 1.08
CA ILE A 492 16.04 -18.19 -0.07
C ILE A 492 14.55 -18.28 0.31
N LEU A 493 13.68 -17.70 -0.50
CA LEU A 493 12.23 -17.78 -0.35
C LEU A 493 11.65 -18.67 -1.45
N ILE A 494 10.87 -19.68 -1.06
CA ILE A 494 10.26 -20.63 -1.97
C ILE A 494 8.74 -20.53 -1.83
N PRO A 495 7.99 -20.31 -2.92
CA PRO A 495 6.53 -20.21 -2.87
C PRO A 495 5.87 -21.56 -2.53
N PRO A 496 4.58 -21.55 -2.17
CA PRO A 496 3.79 -22.76 -2.00
C PRO A 496 3.64 -23.55 -3.31
N THR A 497 3.29 -24.82 -3.17
CA THR A 497 2.93 -25.73 -4.26
C THR A 497 1.46 -26.16 -4.11
N GLU A 498 0.89 -26.81 -5.13
CA GLU A 498 -0.50 -27.31 -5.06
C GLU A 498 -0.70 -28.37 -3.96
N ASP A 499 0.34 -29.13 -3.60
CA ASP A 499 0.27 -30.15 -2.54
C ASP A 499 0.22 -29.54 -1.14
N THR A 500 0.90 -28.40 -0.95
CA THR A 500 0.94 -27.67 0.33
C THR A 500 0.63 -26.18 0.12
N PRO A 501 -0.62 -25.85 -0.26
CA PRO A 501 -0.95 -24.54 -0.83
C PRO A 501 -0.92 -23.38 0.18
N ASN A 502 -0.94 -23.69 1.48
CA ASN A 502 -0.93 -22.72 2.58
C ASN A 502 0.46 -22.59 3.24
N TRP A 503 1.50 -23.16 2.63
CA TRP A 503 2.86 -23.19 3.18
C TRP A 503 3.87 -22.59 2.20
N HIS A 504 4.56 -21.53 2.61
CA HIS A 504 5.80 -21.12 1.92
C HIS A 504 7.02 -21.42 2.78
N LEU A 505 8.18 -21.60 2.14
CA LEU A 505 9.44 -21.89 2.84
C LEU A 505 10.35 -20.66 2.89
N ARG A 506 11.05 -20.51 4.02
CA ARG A 506 12.14 -19.57 4.21
C ARG A 506 13.38 -20.33 4.65
N ILE A 507 14.42 -20.26 3.83
CA ILE A 507 15.70 -20.89 4.13
C ILE A 507 16.70 -19.78 4.45
N HIS A 508 17.38 -19.89 5.59
CA HIS A 508 18.43 -18.95 5.98
C HIS A 508 19.72 -19.71 6.27
N ARG A 509 20.81 -19.33 5.61
CA ARG A 509 22.17 -19.70 6.02
C ARG A 509 22.79 -18.48 6.70
N ILE A 510 23.14 -18.64 7.96
CA ILE A 510 23.59 -17.55 8.83
C ILE A 510 25.01 -17.87 9.28
N GLU A 511 25.95 -17.03 8.89
CA GLU A 511 27.33 -17.03 9.39
C GLU A 511 27.41 -15.96 10.50
N ALA A 512 27.59 -16.37 11.76
CA ALA A 512 27.57 -15.48 12.91
C ALA A 512 28.98 -15.17 13.43
N GLY A 513 29.50 -13.96 13.17
CA GLY A 513 30.78 -13.50 13.70
C GLY A 513 30.76 -13.05 15.17
N ARG A 514 29.60 -13.12 15.83
CA ARG A 514 29.33 -12.75 17.23
C ARG A 514 28.25 -13.64 17.83
N ASP A 515 28.10 -13.60 19.15
CA ASP A 515 26.92 -14.18 19.81
C ASP A 515 25.69 -13.34 19.42
N VAL A 516 24.64 -13.99 18.93
CA VAL A 516 23.47 -13.27 18.41
C VAL A 516 22.18 -14.06 18.64
N MET A 517 21.17 -13.38 19.19
CA MET A 517 19.80 -13.87 19.27
C MET A 517 19.10 -13.69 17.94
N THR A 518 18.22 -14.61 17.59
CA THR A 518 17.40 -14.59 16.39
C THR A 518 15.93 -14.75 16.71
N ALA A 519 15.06 -14.10 15.94
CA ALA A 519 13.61 -14.24 16.01
C ALA A 519 13.03 -14.22 14.59
N ASP A 520 12.53 -15.36 14.11
CA ASP A 520 11.88 -15.52 12.79
C ASP A 520 10.36 -15.53 12.97
N GLY A 521 9.73 -14.40 12.66
CA GLY A 521 8.29 -14.22 12.80
C GLY A 521 7.50 -14.68 11.57
N SER A 522 6.41 -15.40 11.80
CA SER A 522 5.38 -15.68 10.78
C SER A 522 4.56 -14.42 10.46
N PHE A 523 3.39 -14.58 9.82
CA PHE A 523 2.44 -13.48 9.71
C PHE A 523 1.87 -13.10 11.09
N ALA A 524 1.49 -11.83 11.25
CA ALA A 524 0.72 -11.40 12.42
C ALA A 524 -0.77 -11.71 12.23
N ILE A 525 -1.46 -12.08 13.29
CA ILE A 525 -2.91 -12.28 13.29
C ILE A 525 -3.56 -11.61 14.50
N ALA A 526 -4.84 -11.25 14.38
CA ALA A 526 -5.62 -10.68 15.47
C ALA A 526 -5.54 -11.57 16.74
N ASN A 527 -5.08 -10.98 17.84
CA ASN A 527 -4.99 -11.66 19.14
C ASN A 527 -6.23 -11.40 19.99
N THR A 528 -7.39 -11.65 19.40
CA THR A 528 -8.68 -11.38 20.05
C THR A 528 -9.66 -12.51 19.76
N ARG A 529 -10.25 -13.08 20.81
CA ARG A 529 -11.29 -14.11 20.69
C ARG A 529 -12.62 -13.52 20.24
N ALA A 530 -13.35 -14.24 19.40
CA ALA A 530 -14.59 -13.77 18.79
C ALA A 530 -15.71 -13.51 19.81
N LEU A 531 -15.69 -14.21 20.95
CA LEU A 531 -16.75 -14.13 21.96
C LEU A 531 -16.87 -12.74 22.62
N ASP A 532 -15.75 -12.13 23.01
CA ASP A 532 -15.75 -10.90 23.81
C ASP A 532 -14.55 -9.97 23.56
N GLY A 533 -13.69 -10.29 22.58
CA GLY A 533 -12.54 -9.47 22.23
C GLY A 533 -11.38 -9.48 23.23
N ARG A 534 -11.37 -10.39 24.22
CA ARG A 534 -10.18 -10.67 25.06
C ARG A 534 -9.10 -11.39 24.26
N HIS A 535 -7.89 -11.49 24.82
CA HIS A 535 -6.80 -12.26 24.22
C HIS A 535 -7.19 -13.71 23.97
N LEU A 536 -6.54 -14.33 22.99
CA LEU A 536 -6.76 -15.72 22.65
C LEU A 536 -6.33 -16.64 23.81
N ASP A 537 -7.14 -17.68 24.03
CA ASP A 537 -6.86 -18.78 24.95
C ASP A 537 -6.07 -19.90 24.23
N PRO A 538 -5.57 -20.93 24.94
CA PRO A 538 -5.07 -22.14 24.29
C PRO A 538 -6.08 -22.70 23.28
N TYR A 539 -5.57 -23.19 22.15
CA TYR A 539 -6.41 -23.64 21.02
C TYR A 539 -7.45 -24.69 21.45
N ASP A 540 -8.71 -24.41 21.13
CA ASP A 540 -9.82 -25.34 21.32
C ASP A 540 -10.41 -25.72 19.95
N ALA A 541 -10.22 -26.98 19.56
CA ALA A 541 -10.71 -27.53 18.30
C ALA A 541 -12.25 -27.44 18.16
N LYS A 542 -13.00 -27.44 19.26
CA LYS A 542 -14.48 -27.36 19.24
C LYS A 542 -14.98 -26.04 18.69
N ILE A 543 -14.25 -24.95 18.95
CA ILE A 543 -14.58 -23.61 18.47
C ILE A 543 -13.64 -23.14 17.35
N SER A 544 -12.56 -23.92 17.08
CA SER A 544 -11.55 -23.63 16.06
C SER A 544 -10.93 -22.24 16.23
N GLU A 545 -10.56 -21.91 17.46
CA GLU A 545 -9.99 -20.62 17.87
C GLU A 545 -8.97 -20.84 19.01
N GLY A 546 -7.96 -19.97 19.08
CA GLY A 546 -6.95 -19.98 20.13
C GLY A 546 -5.53 -20.21 19.60
N THR A 547 -4.59 -20.48 20.48
CA THR A 547 -3.16 -20.57 20.14
C THR A 547 -2.48 -21.84 20.60
N PHE A 548 -1.37 -22.19 19.94
CA PHE A 548 -0.43 -23.20 20.41
C PHE A 548 1.01 -22.68 20.17
N PRO A 549 1.93 -22.73 21.15
CA PRO A 549 1.73 -23.07 22.56
C PRO A 549 0.80 -22.04 23.26
N ARG A 550 0.70 -22.07 24.60
CA ARG A 550 -0.13 -21.11 25.32
C ARG A 550 0.38 -19.69 25.06
N TYR A 551 -0.54 -18.77 24.74
CA TYR A 551 -0.24 -17.35 24.69
C TYR A 551 0.19 -16.79 26.06
N LEU A 552 1.33 -16.11 26.10
CA LEU A 552 1.81 -15.35 27.25
C LEU A 552 1.90 -13.87 26.85
N ASN A 553 1.25 -13.00 27.62
CA ASN A 553 1.39 -11.56 27.42
C ASN A 553 2.77 -11.06 27.90
N ASN A 554 3.14 -9.85 27.49
CA ASN A 554 4.42 -9.20 27.77
C ASN A 554 4.69 -8.96 29.27
N TYR A 555 3.68 -9.13 30.14
CA TYR A 555 3.81 -9.01 31.60
C TYR A 555 3.86 -10.35 32.33
N ALA A 556 3.64 -11.46 31.63
CA ALA A 556 3.63 -12.80 32.21
C ALA A 556 5.07 -13.31 32.40
N ALA A 557 5.28 -14.05 33.49
CA ALA A 557 6.51 -14.82 33.64
C ALA A 557 6.60 -15.89 32.53
N ARG A 558 7.81 -16.12 32.03
CA ARG A 558 8.07 -17.21 31.07
C ARG A 558 7.78 -18.55 31.75
N THR A 559 6.77 -19.26 31.28
CA THR A 559 6.39 -20.61 31.74
C THR A 559 6.62 -21.64 30.64
N GLN A 560 6.83 -22.90 31.02
CA GLN A 560 7.18 -23.97 30.08
C GLN A 560 6.08 -24.26 29.05
N ASP A 561 4.82 -24.02 29.39
CA ASP A 561 3.65 -24.17 28.51
C ASP A 561 3.48 -23.03 27.49
N GLY A 562 4.27 -21.95 27.62
CA GLY A 562 4.37 -20.88 26.62
C GLY A 562 5.37 -21.14 25.50
N TYR A 563 6.03 -22.30 25.50
CA TYR A 563 7.02 -22.69 24.51
C TYR A 563 6.73 -24.09 23.98
N SER A 564 7.11 -24.33 22.73
CA SER A 564 7.18 -25.66 22.12
C SER A 564 8.52 -25.82 21.40
N SER A 565 8.86 -27.04 20.98
CA SER A 565 10.04 -27.24 20.14
C SER A 565 9.83 -26.59 18.77
N GLY A 566 10.91 -26.19 18.09
CA GLY A 566 10.82 -25.62 16.75
C GLY A 566 10.09 -26.53 15.76
N SER A 567 10.24 -27.87 15.87
CA SER A 567 9.58 -28.83 14.99
C SER A 567 8.08 -28.98 15.23
N GLN A 568 7.62 -28.80 16.48
CA GLN A 568 6.19 -28.65 16.79
C GLN A 568 5.67 -27.29 16.29
N GLY A 569 6.49 -26.25 16.42
CA GLY A 569 6.18 -24.90 15.96
C GLY A 569 5.13 -24.20 16.82
N ALA A 570 4.67 -23.05 16.32
CA ALA A 570 3.64 -22.23 16.95
C ALA A 570 2.61 -21.77 15.92
N PHE A 571 1.36 -21.63 16.34
CA PHE A 571 0.27 -21.10 15.53
C PHE A 571 -0.74 -20.30 16.38
N ALA A 572 -1.51 -19.45 15.70
CA ALA A 572 -2.64 -18.76 16.26
C ALA A 572 -3.82 -18.79 15.27
N VAL A 573 -5.03 -19.02 15.80
CA VAL A 573 -6.28 -19.15 15.04
C VAL A 573 -7.30 -18.15 15.56
N SER A 574 -7.76 -17.26 14.69
CA SER A 574 -8.83 -16.27 14.95
C SER A 574 -9.55 -15.89 13.65
N LYS A 575 -9.13 -14.81 12.98
CA LYS A 575 -9.60 -14.40 11.65
C LYS A 575 -8.85 -15.16 10.53
N GLY A 576 -8.86 -16.49 10.63
CA GLY A 576 -8.00 -17.40 9.87
C GLY A 576 -6.97 -18.06 10.78
N ALA A 577 -5.89 -18.58 10.22
CA ALA A 577 -4.76 -19.11 10.98
C ALA A 577 -3.42 -18.69 10.38
N VAL A 578 -2.43 -18.50 11.24
CA VAL A 578 -1.03 -18.26 10.89
C VAL A 578 -0.14 -19.11 11.78
N GLY A 579 1.02 -19.53 11.29
CA GLY A 579 1.97 -20.29 12.09
C GLY A 579 3.34 -20.47 11.45
N ILE A 580 4.26 -21.07 12.21
CA ILE A 580 5.64 -21.35 11.78
C ILE A 580 6.13 -22.66 12.39
N ARG A 581 6.87 -23.45 11.59
CA ARG A 581 7.54 -24.68 12.02
C ARG A 581 8.97 -24.74 11.50
N ALA A 582 9.88 -25.29 12.29
CA ALA A 582 11.23 -25.65 11.86
C ALA A 582 11.21 -27.02 11.16
N LEU A 583 11.86 -27.11 10.00
CA LEU A 583 11.96 -28.32 9.20
C LEU A 583 13.36 -28.93 9.20
N GLU A 584 14.37 -28.22 9.71
CA GLU A 584 15.71 -28.80 9.85
C GLU A 584 15.76 -29.88 10.93
N GLN A 585 16.63 -30.88 10.72
CA GLN A 585 16.85 -31.96 11.66
C GLN A 585 17.48 -31.44 12.96
N ASN A 586 17.02 -31.96 14.11
CA ASN A 586 17.53 -31.61 15.43
C ASN A 586 17.53 -30.08 15.71
N SER A 587 16.48 -29.38 15.25
CA SER A 587 16.30 -27.93 15.50
C SER A 587 16.53 -27.58 16.97
N GLN A 588 17.47 -26.64 17.20
CA GLN A 588 17.70 -26.02 18.51
C GLN A 588 16.80 -24.81 18.77
N ARG A 589 15.96 -24.44 17.79
CA ARG A 589 15.04 -23.31 17.90
C ARG A 589 13.85 -23.65 18.78
N SER A 590 13.41 -22.70 19.60
CA SER A 590 12.15 -22.76 20.34
C SER A 590 11.06 -22.02 19.56
N ALA A 591 9.82 -22.48 19.67
CA ALA A 591 8.67 -21.78 19.11
C ALA A 591 7.86 -21.12 20.22
N THR A 592 7.44 -19.88 19.98
CA THR A 592 6.68 -19.04 20.93
C THR A 592 5.69 -18.14 20.20
N LEU A 593 4.89 -17.39 20.96
CA LEU A 593 3.94 -16.41 20.50
C LEU A 593 4.35 -15.04 21.02
N VAL A 594 4.84 -14.17 20.14
CA VAL A 594 5.21 -12.80 20.49
C VAL A 594 3.95 -11.93 20.49
N GLU A 595 3.60 -11.35 21.64
CA GLU A 595 2.62 -10.26 21.71
C GLU A 595 3.23 -9.01 21.07
N ALA A 596 2.71 -8.63 19.91
CA ALA A 596 3.10 -7.39 19.27
C ALA A 596 2.40 -6.22 19.96
N ASP A 597 3.15 -5.15 20.25
CA ASP A 597 2.58 -3.96 20.88
C ASP A 597 1.40 -3.43 20.06
N ALA A 598 0.40 -2.92 20.77
CA ALA A 598 -0.83 -2.45 20.16
C ALA A 598 -0.53 -1.38 19.09
N ASN A 599 -1.32 -1.41 18.03
CA ASN A 599 -1.22 -0.56 16.85
C ASN A 599 0.04 -0.75 15.99
N SER A 600 0.85 -1.80 16.23
CA SER A 600 1.99 -2.12 15.35
C SER A 600 1.56 -2.58 13.95
N ASN A 601 0.54 -3.45 13.85
CA ASN A 601 0.04 -3.96 12.57
C ASN A 601 -0.69 -2.88 11.77
N VAL A 602 -0.83 -3.04 10.44
CA VAL A 602 -1.62 -2.08 9.64
C VAL A 602 -3.11 -2.41 9.54
N MET A 603 -3.50 -3.67 9.79
CA MET A 603 -4.90 -4.13 9.68
C MET A 603 -5.57 -4.37 11.03
N GLU A 604 -4.84 -4.93 12.01
CA GLU A 604 -5.40 -5.34 13.30
C GLU A 604 -4.70 -4.64 14.48
N SER A 605 -5.42 -3.91 15.33
CA SER A 605 -4.79 -3.11 16.40
C SER A 605 -4.13 -3.93 17.52
N ARG A 606 -4.46 -5.21 17.66
CA ARG A 606 -3.90 -6.14 18.65
C ARG A 606 -3.56 -7.45 17.97
N THR A 607 -2.27 -7.80 17.91
CA THR A 607 -1.81 -8.98 17.18
C THR A 607 -0.84 -9.83 17.96
N VAL A 608 -0.74 -11.09 17.54
CA VAL A 608 0.25 -12.06 18.02
C VAL A 608 0.99 -12.62 16.81
N ILE A 609 2.28 -12.92 16.99
CA ILE A 609 3.18 -13.40 15.94
C ILE A 609 3.82 -14.72 16.40
N PRO A 610 3.38 -15.87 15.86
CA PRO A 610 4.12 -17.13 16.01
C PRO A 610 5.56 -16.96 15.51
N THR A 611 6.53 -17.27 16.36
CA THR A 611 7.94 -16.93 16.18
C THR A 611 8.85 -18.10 16.56
N LEU A 612 9.89 -18.34 15.76
CA LEU A 612 11.00 -19.23 16.12
C LEU A 612 12.19 -18.42 16.66
N GLU A 613 12.69 -18.78 17.84
CA GLU A 613 13.81 -18.11 18.51
C GLU A 613 15.00 -19.06 18.71
N HIS A 614 16.22 -18.50 18.65
CA HIS A 614 17.47 -19.22 18.95
C HIS A 614 18.62 -18.23 19.19
N THR A 615 19.62 -18.63 19.96
CA THR A 615 20.88 -17.90 20.15
C THR A 615 22.00 -18.63 19.43
N ILE A 616 22.61 -17.99 18.44
CA ILE A 616 23.74 -18.53 17.68
C ILE A 616 25.04 -18.08 18.37
N PRO A 617 25.89 -19.01 18.83
CA PRO A 617 27.21 -18.65 19.35
C PRO A 617 28.14 -18.11 18.27
N LYS A 618 29.05 -17.23 18.67
CA LYS A 618 30.10 -16.68 17.82
C LYS A 618 30.88 -17.78 17.08
N GLY A 619 31.14 -17.54 15.80
CA GLY A 619 31.90 -18.41 14.91
C GLY A 619 31.10 -19.55 14.32
N GLN A 620 29.83 -19.71 14.70
CA GLN A 620 28.98 -20.76 14.14
C GLN A 620 28.34 -20.34 12.82
N THR A 621 28.13 -21.34 11.96
CA THR A 621 27.26 -21.23 10.79
C THR A 621 26.07 -22.16 10.99
N VAL A 622 24.86 -21.63 10.87
CA VAL A 622 23.62 -22.39 11.03
C VAL A 622 22.76 -22.28 9.79
N SER A 623 21.95 -23.31 9.54
CA SER A 623 20.94 -23.32 8.48
C SER A 623 19.55 -23.46 9.10
N TYR A 624 18.71 -22.45 8.93
CA TYR A 624 17.31 -22.49 9.34
C TYR A 624 16.43 -22.81 8.15
N MET A 625 15.52 -23.77 8.31
CA MET A 625 14.52 -24.14 7.31
C MET A 625 13.14 -23.94 7.94
N SER A 626 12.52 -22.79 7.72
CA SER A 626 11.22 -22.46 8.30
C SER A 626 10.12 -22.71 7.27
N ALA A 627 9.08 -23.44 7.65
CA ALA A 627 7.81 -23.47 6.95
C ALA A 627 6.87 -22.46 7.60
N ILE A 628 6.26 -21.59 6.79
CA ILE A 628 5.33 -20.56 7.27
C ILE A 628 3.93 -20.92 6.79
N TYR A 629 3.01 -21.10 7.73
CA TYR A 629 1.62 -21.41 7.45
C TYR A 629 0.77 -20.14 7.46
N ALA A 630 -0.15 -20.03 6.52
CA ALA A 630 -1.20 -19.04 6.56
C ALA A 630 -2.45 -19.51 5.81
N LYS A 631 -3.60 -19.37 6.45
CA LYS A 631 -4.90 -19.61 5.83
C LYS A 631 -5.88 -18.50 6.26
N PRO A 632 -6.16 -17.52 5.38
CA PRO A 632 -7.08 -16.43 5.68
C PRO A 632 -8.50 -16.91 5.98
N ALA A 633 -9.23 -16.14 6.79
CA ALA A 633 -10.68 -16.18 6.77
C ALA A 633 -11.21 -15.71 5.40
N GLY A 634 -12.32 -16.30 4.97
CA GLY A 634 -13.01 -15.93 3.74
C GLY A 634 -14.43 -16.49 3.73
N SER A 635 -15.28 -15.92 2.87
CA SER A 635 -16.68 -16.32 2.72
C SER A 635 -16.85 -17.82 2.39
N ALA A 636 -15.87 -18.41 1.70
CA ALA A 636 -15.84 -19.81 1.30
C ALA A 636 -14.99 -20.73 2.20
N VAL A 637 -14.43 -20.23 3.30
CA VAL A 637 -13.52 -21.01 4.17
C VAL A 637 -14.17 -21.25 5.54
N SER A 638 -14.43 -22.50 5.90
CA SER A 638 -14.95 -22.83 7.23
C SER A 638 -13.89 -22.65 8.30
N LYS A 639 -14.28 -22.16 9.49
CA LYS A 639 -13.38 -22.04 10.65
C LYS A 639 -12.69 -23.35 11.01
N THR A 640 -13.41 -24.47 10.87
CA THR A 640 -12.88 -25.83 11.13
C THR A 640 -11.73 -26.21 10.19
N GLU A 641 -11.61 -25.54 9.05
CA GLU A 641 -10.58 -25.80 8.06
C GLU A 641 -9.38 -24.86 8.23
N TYR A 642 -9.37 -23.94 9.19
CA TYR A 642 -8.28 -22.96 9.33
C TYR A 642 -6.92 -23.61 9.59
N LEU A 643 -6.86 -24.79 10.20
CA LEU A 643 -5.62 -25.57 10.38
C LEU A 643 -5.51 -26.76 9.42
N SER A 644 -6.34 -26.85 8.38
CA SER A 644 -6.23 -27.95 7.42
C SER A 644 -4.84 -27.93 6.76
N GLY A 645 -4.09 -29.03 6.90
CA GLY A 645 -2.72 -29.15 6.39
C GLY A 645 -1.62 -28.64 7.34
N TRP A 646 -1.95 -28.15 8.53
CA TRP A 646 -0.95 -27.75 9.54
C TRP A 646 -0.02 -28.92 9.94
N ASP A 647 -0.58 -30.11 10.08
CA ASP A 647 0.17 -31.32 10.45
C ASP A 647 0.94 -31.95 9.29
N SER A 648 0.83 -31.39 8.09
CA SER A 648 1.47 -31.88 6.86
C SER A 648 2.28 -30.75 6.20
N PRO A 649 3.38 -30.29 6.84
CA PRO A 649 4.24 -29.28 6.24
C PRO A 649 4.95 -29.85 4.99
N PRO A 650 5.34 -28.99 4.03
CA PRO A 650 6.08 -29.42 2.84
C PRO A 650 7.43 -30.05 3.17
N GLU A 651 7.84 -30.99 2.33
CA GLU A 651 9.23 -31.46 2.33
C GLU A 651 10.16 -30.36 1.81
N VAL A 652 11.34 -30.22 2.43
CA VAL A 652 12.37 -29.30 1.95
C VAL A 652 12.98 -29.88 0.66
N PRO A 653 13.00 -29.14 -0.46
CA PRO A 653 13.57 -29.63 -1.71
C PRO A 653 15.03 -30.05 -1.56
N LYS A 654 15.44 -31.15 -2.20
CA LYS A 654 16.79 -31.74 -2.04
C LYS A 654 17.93 -30.77 -2.38
N TRP A 655 17.75 -29.95 -3.41
CA TRP A 655 18.76 -28.97 -3.84
C TRP A 655 19.07 -27.92 -2.76
N VAL A 656 18.13 -27.66 -1.83
CA VAL A 656 18.34 -26.72 -0.72
C VAL A 656 19.49 -27.18 0.16
N PHE A 657 19.57 -28.49 0.45
CA PHE A 657 20.63 -29.05 1.28
C PHE A 657 22.01 -28.90 0.63
N THR A 658 22.09 -28.96 -0.69
CA THR A 658 23.33 -28.70 -1.44
C THR A 658 23.70 -27.22 -1.44
N GLU A 659 22.73 -26.31 -1.58
CA GLU A 659 22.98 -24.87 -1.66
C GLU A 659 23.39 -24.26 -0.32
N ILE A 660 22.90 -24.81 0.80
CA ILE A 660 23.26 -24.32 2.14
C ILE A 660 24.54 -24.96 2.71
N ALA A 661 24.94 -26.13 2.20
CA ALA A 661 26.18 -26.81 2.60
C ALA A 661 27.42 -26.11 2.03
N ASN A 662 27.27 -25.48 0.87
CA ASN A 662 28.27 -24.60 0.25
C ASN A 662 28.15 -23.18 0.81
#